data_AF-A0A673YDW5-F1
#
_entry.id   AF-A0A673YDW5-F1
#
_cell.length_a   1.000
_cell.length_b   1.000
_cell.length_c   1.000
_cell.angle_alpha   90.00
_cell.angle_beta   90.00
_cell.angle_gamma   90.00
#
_symmetry.space_group_name_H-M   'P 1'
#
loop_
_entity.id
_entity.type
_entity.pdbx_description
1 polymer ?
#
loop_
_entity_poly.entity_id
_entity_poly.type
_entity_poly.pdbx_seq_one_letter_code
_entity_poly.pdbx_strand_id
1 'polypeptide(L)'
;MAARLTAQEEQIELLTREFSLLRDGLNGGSEVASILASSPELESLRSENEKLKFRLVHLRRGLQEELALEGQGKRGTNKGQEKTGKKQQQQQPKNRNYDNNKAATHETKPVVDKEKPENKKKKAQGGGGGRELKPWPGYISERMQLYEELKKESDALLARRAADSQPITVELPDGRRMEGQAWVTTPYQLACGISQGLADNAVISRVNGDLWDLDRPLEKSCSLEILRFDNDDAQAVYWHSSAHILGEAMERFYGGCLCYGPPIENGFYYDMFLDGPQGVSSTEFDNLEALCKSVVKEKQPFERLEVSKETLLKMFKYNKFKCRILNEKVTTPTTTVYRCGPLIDLCRGPHVRHTGKIKALKIYKNSSTYWEGRSDMETLQRIYGISFPDSKMLKEWECFQEEPMNCPGHCLMFSHRPRSWRELPLRLADFGVLHRNELSGTLTGLTRVRRFQQDDAHIFCTMEQIESEMKGCLDFLRCVYDVFGFSFQLHLSTRPEKYLGDIAIWNQAEKQLENSLNEFGEPWKLNPGDGAFYGPKIDIKIKDAIGRYHQCATIQLDFQLPIRFNLTFVGKDGDDKARPVIIHRAILGSVERMIAILTENYAGKWPLWLSPRQVMFVPVNPTCEEYAKRMCKQFVEAGFMADADLDSSCLLNKKIRNAQLAQYNFILVVGEKEKLTNSVNVRTRDNKVHGELSVSEVLARLTLLKESRCRNAEEEF
;
A
#
# COMPACT_ATOMS: atom_id res chain seq x y z
N MET A 1 -24.54 4.38 -1.94
CA MET A 1 -23.86 5.37 -1.08
C MET A 1 -24.82 6.48 -0.59
N ALA A 2 -25.60 7.11 -1.47
CA ALA A 2 -26.48 8.26 -1.17
C ALA A 2 -27.31 8.19 0.14
N ALA A 3 -28.05 7.12 0.41
CA ALA A 3 -28.88 7.03 1.63
C ALA A 3 -28.08 7.14 2.95
N ARG A 4 -26.79 6.77 2.94
CA ARG A 4 -25.88 6.92 4.08
C ARG A 4 -25.36 8.36 4.23
N LEU A 5 -25.28 9.11 3.11
CA LEU A 5 -24.95 10.52 3.12
C LEU A 5 -26.08 11.32 3.76
N THR A 6 -27.32 11.12 3.30
CA THR A 6 -28.52 11.81 3.84
C THR A 6 -28.67 11.60 5.35
N ALA A 7 -28.54 10.36 5.84
CA ALA A 7 -28.62 10.06 7.27
C ALA A 7 -27.51 10.73 8.11
N GLN A 8 -26.33 11.01 7.53
CA GLN A 8 -25.26 11.76 8.20
C GLN A 8 -25.44 13.27 8.12
N GLU A 9 -26.08 13.79 7.06
CA GLU A 9 -26.48 15.19 6.96
C GLU A 9 -27.56 15.52 8.01
N GLU A 10 -28.55 14.65 8.20
CA GLU A 10 -29.56 14.76 9.27
C GLU A 10 -28.93 14.74 10.68
N GLN A 11 -27.95 13.86 10.93
CA GLN A 11 -27.22 13.84 12.21
C GLN A 11 -26.43 15.13 12.46
N ILE A 12 -25.81 15.71 11.42
CA ILE A 12 -25.10 16.98 11.52
C ILE A 12 -26.06 18.14 11.79
N GLU A 13 -27.25 18.18 11.16
CA GLU A 13 -28.27 19.19 11.46
C GLU A 13 -28.79 19.09 12.91
N LEU A 14 -29.08 17.87 13.39
CA LEU A 14 -29.50 17.62 14.77
C LEU A 14 -28.45 18.12 15.78
N LEU A 15 -27.20 17.68 15.63
CA LEU A 15 -26.10 18.13 16.49
C LEU A 15 -25.89 19.65 16.41
N THR A 16 -26.03 20.26 15.22
CA THR A 16 -25.87 21.72 15.05
C THR A 16 -27.00 22.51 15.72
N ARG A 17 -28.24 21.99 15.70
CA ARG A 17 -29.35 22.55 16.49
C ARG A 17 -29.12 22.41 17.98
N GLU A 18 -28.64 21.25 18.44
CA GLU A 18 -28.36 20.99 19.86
C GLU A 18 -27.23 21.87 20.40
N PHE A 19 -26.14 22.05 19.63
CA PHE A 19 -25.09 23.05 19.90
C PHE A 19 -25.63 24.47 19.96
N SER A 20 -26.59 24.83 19.10
CA SER A 20 -27.20 26.16 19.10
C SER A 20 -28.10 26.36 20.33
N LEU A 21 -28.91 25.37 20.70
CA LEU A 21 -29.74 25.40 21.91
C LEU A 21 -28.91 25.48 23.19
N LEU A 22 -27.80 24.72 23.28
CA LEU A 22 -26.86 24.80 24.39
C LEU A 22 -26.18 26.18 24.47
N ARG A 23 -25.74 26.74 23.34
CA ARG A 23 -25.17 28.09 23.28
C ARG A 23 -26.18 29.15 23.68
N ASP A 24 -27.41 29.07 23.18
CA ASP A 24 -28.40 30.12 23.35
C ASP A 24 -29.04 30.07 24.76
N GLY A 25 -29.13 28.88 25.36
CA GLY A 25 -29.49 28.68 26.77
C GLY A 25 -28.45 29.17 27.78
N LEU A 26 -27.21 29.45 27.35
CA LEU A 26 -26.13 29.99 28.19
C LEU A 26 -26.09 31.53 28.25
N ASN A 27 -26.99 32.24 27.57
CA ASN A 27 -27.04 33.71 27.58
C ASN A 27 -27.51 34.34 28.91
N GLY A 28 -27.60 33.56 30.00
CA GLY A 28 -28.00 33.98 31.34
C GLY A 28 -26.85 34.43 32.26
N GLY A 29 -25.90 35.24 31.77
CA GLY A 29 -24.89 35.91 32.63
C GLY A 29 -23.44 35.76 32.18
N SER A 30 -22.73 36.90 32.10
CA SER A 30 -21.44 37.02 31.42
C SER A 30 -20.24 36.33 32.09
N GLU A 31 -20.36 35.77 33.29
CA GLU A 31 -19.26 35.08 33.99
C GLU A 31 -19.26 33.56 33.80
N VAL A 32 -20.41 32.93 33.47
CA VAL A 32 -20.51 31.47 33.35
C VAL A 32 -20.01 30.98 31.98
N ALA A 33 -20.13 31.80 30.94
CA ALA A 33 -19.72 31.47 29.56
C ALA A 33 -18.22 31.16 29.42
N SER A 34 -17.36 31.72 30.28
CA SER A 34 -15.91 31.45 30.26
C SER A 34 -15.54 30.06 30.79
N ILE A 35 -16.32 29.51 31.72
CA ILE A 35 -16.00 28.25 32.42
C ILE A 35 -16.61 27.05 31.68
N LEU A 36 -17.74 27.24 30.99
CA LEU A 36 -18.42 26.17 30.22
C LEU A 36 -17.97 26.05 28.76
N ALA A 37 -17.12 26.95 28.24
CA ALA A 37 -16.55 26.85 26.89
C ALA A 37 -15.66 25.60 26.67
N SER A 38 -15.27 24.93 27.77
CA SER A 38 -14.43 23.75 27.88
C SER A 38 -15.06 22.63 28.74
N SER A 39 -16.38 22.41 28.61
CA SER A 39 -17.01 21.20 29.18
C SER A 39 -16.51 19.94 28.44
N PRO A 40 -16.22 18.83 29.13
CA PRO A 40 -15.82 17.57 28.49
C PRO A 40 -16.87 17.04 27.51
N GLU A 41 -18.16 17.23 27.80
CA GLU A 41 -19.26 16.88 26.91
C GLU A 41 -19.23 17.72 25.63
N LEU A 42 -18.99 19.03 25.74
CA LEU A 42 -18.89 19.95 24.62
C LEU A 42 -17.67 19.66 23.73
N GLU A 43 -16.52 19.29 24.32
CA GLU A 43 -15.34 18.85 23.58
C GLU A 43 -15.54 17.48 22.92
N SER A 44 -16.20 16.54 23.59
CA SER A 44 -16.57 15.24 23.02
C SER A 44 -17.48 15.40 21.80
N LEU A 45 -18.54 16.23 21.92
CA LEU A 45 -19.45 16.56 20.83
C LEU A 45 -18.76 17.33 19.69
N ARG A 46 -17.78 18.20 19.98
CA ARG A 46 -16.94 18.85 18.95
C ARG A 46 -16.10 17.81 18.20
N SER A 47 -15.42 16.91 18.91
CA SER A 47 -14.62 15.83 18.31
C SER A 47 -15.48 14.87 17.48
N GLU A 48 -16.71 14.58 17.91
CA GLU A 48 -17.64 13.73 17.17
C GLU A 48 -18.19 14.44 15.92
N ASN A 49 -18.48 15.74 16.00
CA ASN A 49 -18.86 16.58 14.86
C ASN A 49 -17.73 16.67 13.83
N GLU A 50 -16.46 16.80 14.25
CA GLU A 50 -15.29 16.72 13.36
C GLU A 50 -15.15 15.35 12.67
N LYS A 51 -15.28 14.25 13.43
CA LYS A 51 -15.26 12.88 12.87
C LYS A 51 -16.38 12.64 11.86
N LEU A 52 -17.57 13.21 12.08
CA LEU A 52 -18.70 13.14 11.16
C LEU A 52 -18.47 13.99 9.91
N LYS A 53 -17.97 15.22 10.03
CA LYS A 53 -17.56 16.06 8.89
C LYS A 53 -16.53 15.37 8.00
N PHE A 54 -15.49 14.79 8.61
CA PHE A 54 -14.45 14.04 7.89
C PHE A 54 -15.02 12.84 7.12
N ARG A 55 -15.94 12.08 7.73
CA ARG A 55 -16.65 10.97 7.06
C ARG A 55 -17.54 11.44 5.92
N LEU A 56 -18.23 12.58 6.08
CA LEU A 56 -19.10 13.16 5.05
C LEU A 56 -18.31 13.56 3.80
N VAL A 57 -17.13 14.18 3.98
CA VAL A 57 -16.22 14.54 2.88
C VAL A 57 -15.79 13.30 2.07
N HIS A 58 -15.37 12.23 2.75
CA HIS A 58 -15.03 10.96 2.10
C HIS A 58 -16.20 10.35 1.31
N LEU A 59 -17.43 10.38 1.84
CA LEU A 59 -18.61 9.87 1.14
C LEU A 59 -19.02 10.74 -0.05
N ARG A 60 -18.92 12.07 0.04
CA ARG A 60 -19.19 12.98 -1.10
C ARG A 60 -18.18 12.75 -2.23
N ARG A 61 -16.90 12.57 -1.90
CA ARG A 61 -15.86 12.30 -2.89
C ARG A 61 -16.00 10.91 -3.54
N GLY A 62 -16.29 9.87 -2.75
CA GLY A 62 -16.61 8.54 -3.29
C GLY A 62 -17.81 8.55 -4.24
N LEU A 63 -18.86 9.31 -3.91
CA LEU A 63 -20.03 9.48 -4.78
C LEU A 63 -19.69 10.26 -6.07
N GLN A 64 -18.82 11.28 -6.00
CA GLN A 64 -18.32 11.97 -7.20
C GLN A 64 -17.48 11.06 -8.10
N GLU A 65 -16.67 10.16 -7.52
CA GLU A 65 -15.87 9.18 -8.27
C GLU A 65 -16.77 8.12 -8.94
N GLU A 66 -17.80 7.60 -8.25
CA GLU A 66 -18.83 6.73 -8.85
C GLU A 66 -19.53 7.43 -10.03
N LEU A 67 -19.99 8.68 -9.84
CA LEU A 67 -20.65 9.47 -10.90
C LEU A 67 -19.72 9.81 -12.08
N ALA A 68 -18.43 10.03 -11.83
CA ALA A 68 -17.44 10.27 -12.88
C ALA A 68 -17.19 9.01 -13.74
N LEU A 69 -17.18 7.83 -13.12
CA LEU A 69 -17.06 6.54 -13.82
C LEU A 69 -18.31 6.24 -14.68
N GLU A 70 -19.52 6.48 -14.15
CA GLU A 70 -20.75 6.38 -14.95
C GLU A 70 -20.79 7.38 -16.13
N GLY A 71 -20.27 8.59 -15.92
CA GLY A 71 -20.15 9.62 -16.96
C GLY A 71 -19.20 9.26 -18.10
N GLN A 72 -18.10 8.55 -17.80
CA GLN A 72 -17.17 8.06 -18.82
C GLN A 72 -17.74 6.88 -19.62
N GLY A 73 -18.47 5.96 -18.96
CA GLY A 73 -19.12 4.83 -19.64
C GLY A 73 -20.11 5.25 -20.74
N LYS A 74 -20.81 6.38 -20.56
CA LYS A 74 -21.81 6.90 -21.52
C LYS A 74 -21.22 7.66 -22.72
N ARG A 75 -19.91 7.98 -22.73
CA ARG A 75 -19.25 8.69 -23.85
C ARG A 75 -18.56 7.77 -24.87
N GLY A 76 -18.50 6.46 -24.62
CA GLY A 76 -17.82 5.49 -25.50
C GLY A 76 -18.62 4.96 -26.69
N THR A 77 -19.95 5.13 -26.71
CA THR A 77 -20.84 4.45 -27.68
C THR A 77 -21.66 5.43 -28.52
N ASN A 78 -20.99 6.23 -29.37
CA ASN A 78 -21.60 6.76 -30.60
C ASN A 78 -20.56 7.43 -31.53
N LYS A 79 -20.00 6.65 -32.46
CA LYS A 79 -19.64 7.12 -33.82
C LYS A 79 -19.50 5.92 -34.75
N GLY A 80 -20.20 5.99 -35.87
CA GLY A 80 -20.42 4.87 -36.78
C GLY A 80 -19.27 4.63 -37.77
N GLN A 81 -19.33 3.42 -38.33
CA GLN A 81 -18.64 2.90 -39.49
C GLN A 81 -18.28 3.92 -40.58
N GLU A 82 -17.07 3.79 -41.14
CA GLU A 82 -16.92 3.79 -42.60
C GLU A 82 -15.84 2.79 -43.04
N LYS A 83 -16.07 2.11 -44.17
CA LYS A 83 -15.22 1.01 -44.66
C LYS A 83 -14.30 1.50 -45.77
N THR A 84 -13.00 1.21 -45.68
CA THR A 84 -12.20 0.86 -46.86
C THR A 84 -11.24 -0.27 -46.50
N GLY A 85 -11.09 -1.25 -47.39
CA GLY A 85 -10.25 -2.43 -47.16
C GLY A 85 -9.23 -2.63 -48.28
N LYS A 86 -8.03 -3.07 -47.91
CA LYS A 86 -7.10 -3.74 -48.82
C LYS A 86 -6.46 -4.95 -48.10
N LYS A 87 -6.53 -6.11 -48.76
CA LYS A 87 -5.62 -7.26 -48.56
C LYS A 87 -4.20 -6.82 -49.00
N GLN A 88 -3.07 -7.43 -48.67
CA GLN A 88 -2.64 -8.76 -48.21
C GLN A 88 -1.20 -8.54 -47.65
N GLN A 89 -0.58 -9.29 -46.74
CA GLN A 89 -0.09 -10.68 -46.87
C GLN A 89 0.56 -11.09 -45.52
N GLN A 90 0.64 -12.40 -45.22
CA GLN A 90 1.28 -12.92 -44.00
C GLN A 90 2.73 -13.33 -44.25
N GLN A 91 3.63 -13.10 -43.29
CA GLN A 91 4.86 -13.88 -43.13
C GLN A 91 5.10 -14.22 -41.67
N GLN A 92 5.42 -15.49 -41.41
CA GLN A 92 5.84 -16.02 -40.10
C GLN A 92 7.38 -15.99 -39.98
N PRO A 93 7.97 -15.70 -38.81
CA PRO A 93 9.35 -16.08 -38.51
C PRO A 93 9.41 -17.55 -38.09
N LYS A 94 10.45 -18.27 -38.51
CA LYS A 94 10.69 -19.69 -38.17
C LYS A 94 11.61 -19.85 -36.97
N ASN A 95 11.37 -20.89 -36.17
CA ASN A 95 12.32 -21.45 -35.20
C ASN A 95 13.58 -22.01 -35.88
N ARG A 96 14.72 -21.90 -35.20
CA ARG A 96 15.65 -22.98 -34.79
C ARG A 96 16.97 -22.35 -34.29
N ASN A 97 17.85 -22.95 -33.49
CA ASN A 97 17.91 -24.02 -32.47
C ASN A 97 19.41 -24.43 -32.39
N TYR A 98 19.89 -24.99 -31.27
CA TYR A 98 21.21 -25.66 -31.12
C TYR A 98 22.48 -24.77 -31.16
N ASP A 99 23.62 -25.14 -30.56
CA ASP A 99 23.86 -25.82 -29.26
C ASP A 99 25.36 -25.75 -28.86
N ASN A 100 25.64 -25.90 -27.57
CA ASN A 100 26.80 -26.56 -26.93
C ASN A 100 28.26 -26.53 -27.47
N ASN A 101 29.17 -26.23 -26.50
CA ASN A 101 30.44 -26.92 -26.14
C ASN A 101 31.84 -26.46 -26.64
N LYS A 102 32.72 -26.21 -25.64
CA LYS A 102 34.17 -26.53 -25.47
C LYS A 102 35.16 -26.00 -26.54
N ALA A 103 36.34 -25.43 -26.23
CA ALA A 103 37.38 -25.91 -25.31
C ALA A 103 38.42 -24.78 -24.97
N ALA A 104 39.54 -25.12 -24.30
CA ALA A 104 40.52 -24.17 -23.77
C ALA A 104 41.96 -24.34 -24.33
N THR A 105 42.76 -23.26 -24.31
CA THR A 105 44.25 -23.19 -24.12
C THR A 105 44.62 -21.71 -23.89
N HIS A 106 45.41 -21.33 -22.86
CA HIS A 106 46.89 -21.23 -22.84
C HIS A 106 47.47 -20.49 -24.08
N GLU A 107 48.30 -19.44 -24.00
CA GLU A 107 49.00 -18.75 -22.87
C GLU A 107 49.23 -17.24 -23.20
N THR A 108 50.02 -16.37 -22.57
CA THR A 108 51.18 -16.45 -21.63
C THR A 108 51.23 -15.23 -20.67
N LYS A 109 52.30 -15.07 -19.87
CA LYS A 109 52.76 -13.82 -19.21
C LYS A 109 54.28 -13.67 -19.42
N PRO A 110 54.85 -12.46 -19.32
CA PRO A 110 55.70 -12.11 -18.14
C PRO A 110 55.61 -10.60 -17.77
N VAL A 111 56.16 -9.99 -16.69
CA VAL A 111 56.76 -10.30 -15.36
C VAL A 111 56.82 -8.91 -14.65
N VAL A 112 56.24 -8.68 -13.44
CA VAL A 112 56.85 -8.79 -12.08
C VAL A 112 58.00 -7.75 -11.90
N ASP A 113 58.04 -6.87 -10.88
CA ASP A 113 58.07 -7.05 -9.40
C ASP A 113 57.33 -5.91 -8.63
N LYS A 114 56.63 -6.17 -7.50
CA LYS A 114 57.03 -6.06 -6.06
C LYS A 114 57.51 -4.65 -5.64
N GLU A 115 57.11 -4.07 -4.50
CA GLU A 115 57.21 -4.61 -3.12
C GLU A 115 55.99 -4.34 -2.17
N LYS A 116 56.06 -4.95 -0.99
CA LYS A 116 55.25 -4.73 0.24
C LYS A 116 56.22 -4.39 1.40
N PRO A 117 55.77 -4.22 2.66
CA PRO A 117 54.90 -3.17 3.20
C PRO A 117 55.55 -2.49 4.44
N GLU A 118 54.97 -1.42 5.00
CA GLU A 118 55.13 -1.23 6.46
C GLU A 118 53.96 -0.48 7.12
N ASN A 119 53.88 -0.60 8.45
CA ASN A 119 52.63 -0.53 9.21
C ASN A 119 52.80 0.35 10.45
N LYS A 120 51.95 1.36 10.66
CA LYS A 120 51.84 2.06 11.96
C LYS A 120 50.44 2.64 12.20
N LYS A 121 49.72 2.01 13.13
CA LYS A 121 48.43 2.46 13.67
C LYS A 121 48.53 3.84 14.31
N LYS A 122 47.51 4.70 14.15
CA LYS A 122 47.04 5.60 15.22
C LYS A 122 45.60 6.08 15.04
N LYS A 123 44.75 5.64 15.99
CA LYS A 123 43.46 6.18 16.49
C LYS A 123 42.33 6.52 15.49
N ALA A 124 41.15 6.01 15.84
CA ALA A 124 39.88 6.38 15.23
C ALA A 124 39.43 7.80 15.62
N GLN A 125 38.72 8.45 14.71
CA GLN A 125 37.59 9.33 15.00
C GLN A 125 36.41 8.83 14.16
N GLY A 126 35.23 8.73 14.79
CA GLY A 126 34.00 8.34 14.09
C GLY A 126 33.40 9.52 13.34
N GLY A 127 32.83 9.25 12.16
CA GLY A 127 32.11 10.24 11.38
C GLY A 127 31.31 9.58 10.26
N GLY A 128 30.00 9.44 10.45
CA GLY A 128 29.10 9.03 9.38
C GLY A 128 28.91 10.18 8.39
N GLY A 129 29.53 10.10 7.22
CA GLY A 129 29.37 11.05 6.12
C GLY A 129 28.64 10.39 4.94
N GLY A 130 27.48 10.92 4.58
CA GLY A 130 26.63 10.37 3.51
C GLY A 130 27.22 10.55 2.10
N ARG A 131 26.75 9.72 1.16
CA ARG A 131 27.10 9.73 -0.28
C ARG A 131 26.52 10.95 -1.04
N GLU A 132 26.88 12.15 -0.64
CA GLU A 132 26.62 13.35 -1.45
C GLU A 132 27.62 13.42 -2.62
N LEU A 133 27.17 13.77 -3.83
CA LEU A 133 28.06 14.00 -4.97
C LEU A 133 28.99 15.20 -4.68
N LYS A 134 30.31 14.99 -4.79
CA LYS A 134 31.31 16.06 -4.65
C LYS A 134 32.36 15.90 -5.77
N PRO A 135 32.47 16.85 -6.71
CA PRO A 135 31.65 18.07 -6.86
C PRO A 135 30.19 17.78 -7.23
N TRP A 136 29.31 18.77 -7.03
CA TRP A 136 27.95 18.74 -7.58
C TRP A 136 27.96 18.79 -9.12
N PRO A 137 26.87 18.36 -9.80
CA PRO A 137 26.75 18.48 -11.25
C PRO A 137 26.93 19.92 -11.75
N GLY A 138 27.76 20.11 -12.79
CA GLY A 138 28.13 21.44 -13.30
C GLY A 138 26.95 22.32 -13.77
N TYR A 139 25.84 21.69 -14.20
CA TYR A 139 24.62 22.40 -14.58
C TYR A 139 24.02 23.24 -13.45
N ILE A 140 24.27 22.89 -12.18
CA ILE A 140 23.75 23.61 -11.02
C ILE A 140 24.38 25.02 -10.97
N SER A 141 25.69 25.12 -11.18
CA SER A 141 26.38 26.42 -11.20
C SER A 141 25.94 27.29 -12.38
N GLU A 142 25.80 26.71 -13.57
CA GLU A 142 25.37 27.43 -14.78
C GLU A 142 23.95 28.02 -14.64
N ARG A 143 22.98 27.22 -14.16
CA ARG A 143 21.59 27.70 -13.99
C ARG A 143 21.48 28.77 -12.89
N MET A 144 22.32 28.69 -11.86
CA MET A 144 22.32 29.64 -10.74
C MET A 144 22.84 31.02 -11.17
N GLN A 145 23.91 31.08 -11.96
CA GLN A 145 24.42 32.34 -12.53
C GLN A 145 23.33 33.06 -13.36
N LEU A 146 22.67 32.31 -14.26
CA LEU A 146 21.58 32.85 -15.07
C LEU A 146 20.37 33.28 -14.22
N TYR A 147 20.06 32.56 -13.14
CA TYR A 147 19.00 32.96 -12.22
C TYR A 147 19.34 34.26 -11.48
N GLU A 148 20.58 34.44 -11.02
CA GLU A 148 21.02 35.66 -10.33
C GLU A 148 20.95 36.91 -11.23
N GLU A 149 21.22 36.77 -12.54
CA GLU A 149 21.03 37.83 -13.53
C GLU A 149 19.54 38.19 -13.66
N LEU A 150 18.68 37.19 -13.92
CA LEU A 150 17.23 37.38 -14.05
C LEU A 150 16.57 37.92 -12.77
N LYS A 151 17.07 37.52 -11.59
CA LYS A 151 16.58 37.98 -10.29
C LYS A 151 16.87 39.48 -10.11
N LYS A 152 18.05 39.96 -10.49
CA LYS A 152 18.39 41.40 -10.46
C LYS A 152 17.48 42.22 -11.36
N GLU A 153 17.19 41.74 -12.57
CA GLU A 153 16.25 42.40 -13.49
C GLU A 153 14.82 42.44 -12.93
N SER A 154 14.36 41.32 -12.37
CA SER A 154 13.02 41.22 -11.78
C SER A 154 12.87 42.09 -10.53
N ASP A 155 13.88 42.12 -9.66
CA ASP A 155 13.88 42.96 -8.46
C ASP A 155 13.90 44.46 -8.81
N ALA A 156 14.65 44.85 -9.85
CA ALA A 156 14.63 46.23 -10.36
C ALA A 156 13.25 46.60 -10.94
N LEU A 157 12.54 45.67 -11.56
CA LEU A 157 11.17 45.89 -12.05
C LEU A 157 10.16 45.99 -10.91
N LEU A 158 10.26 45.13 -9.89
CA LEU A 158 9.41 45.16 -8.70
C LEU A 158 9.64 46.44 -7.89
N ALA A 159 10.89 46.87 -7.72
CA ALA A 159 11.22 48.12 -7.05
C ALA A 159 10.62 49.35 -7.75
N ARG A 160 10.58 49.37 -9.08
CA ARG A 160 9.87 50.43 -9.85
C ARG A 160 8.37 50.42 -9.59
N ARG A 161 7.72 49.25 -9.65
CA ARG A 161 6.28 49.12 -9.35
C ARG A 161 5.93 49.51 -7.90
N ALA A 162 6.82 49.23 -6.95
CA ALA A 162 6.69 49.63 -5.56
C ALA A 162 6.87 51.15 -5.36
N ALA A 163 7.71 51.81 -6.17
CA ALA A 163 7.86 53.27 -6.14
C ALA A 163 6.58 53.99 -6.64
N ASP A 164 5.88 53.40 -7.60
CA ASP A 164 4.59 53.89 -8.12
C ASP A 164 3.37 53.37 -7.32
N SER A 165 3.59 52.87 -6.10
CA SER A 165 2.56 52.22 -5.27
C SER A 165 1.34 53.11 -4.98
N GLN A 166 0.17 52.48 -4.95
CA GLN A 166 -1.12 53.11 -4.65
C GLN A 166 -1.73 52.48 -3.40
N PRO A 167 -2.50 53.24 -2.59
CA PRO A 167 -3.27 52.67 -1.49
C PRO A 167 -4.24 51.59 -1.97
N ILE A 168 -4.30 50.47 -1.24
CA ILE A 168 -5.21 49.35 -1.49
C ILE A 168 -5.91 48.94 -0.20
N THR A 169 -7.16 48.50 -0.34
CA THR A 169 -7.95 47.94 0.76
C THR A 169 -8.01 46.43 0.63
N VAL A 170 -7.72 45.72 1.72
CA VAL A 170 -7.71 44.26 1.79
C VAL A 170 -8.83 43.81 2.74
N GLU A 171 -9.75 42.99 2.24
CA GLU A 171 -10.89 42.47 3.00
C GLU A 171 -10.62 41.05 3.51
N LEU A 172 -10.77 40.85 4.82
CA LEU A 172 -10.60 39.55 5.49
C LEU A 172 -11.93 38.77 5.55
N PRO A 173 -11.91 37.44 5.81
CA PRO A 173 -13.12 36.61 5.80
C PRO A 173 -14.12 36.94 6.93
N ASP A 174 -13.68 37.67 7.96
CA ASP A 174 -14.53 38.17 9.05
C ASP A 174 -15.12 39.56 8.76
N GLY A 175 -14.95 40.08 7.54
CA GLY A 175 -15.44 41.38 7.09
C GLY A 175 -14.58 42.56 7.52
N ARG A 176 -13.47 42.35 8.25
CA ARG A 176 -12.53 43.43 8.56
C ARG A 176 -11.81 43.90 7.30
N ARG A 177 -11.53 45.19 7.24
CA ARG A 177 -10.75 45.82 6.17
C ARG A 177 -9.42 46.33 6.73
N MET A 178 -8.34 46.01 6.03
CA MET A 178 -6.99 46.45 6.33
C MET A 178 -6.47 47.33 5.19
N GLU A 179 -5.76 48.40 5.55
CA GLU A 179 -5.07 49.25 4.58
C GLU A 179 -3.71 48.65 4.19
N GLY A 180 -3.34 48.81 2.92
CA GLY A 180 -2.07 48.37 2.35
C GLY A 180 -1.62 49.26 1.20
N GLN A 181 -0.49 48.91 0.60
CA GLN A 181 0.10 49.59 -0.55
C GLN A 181 0.37 48.58 -1.67
N ALA A 182 -0.10 48.86 -2.88
CA ALA A 182 0.10 48.00 -4.05
C ALA A 182 1.59 47.78 -4.32
N TRP A 183 1.97 46.55 -4.68
CA TRP A 183 3.35 46.11 -4.91
C TRP A 183 4.30 46.19 -3.70
N VAL A 184 3.80 46.57 -2.51
CA VAL A 184 4.58 46.67 -1.26
C VAL A 184 4.03 45.73 -0.19
N THR A 185 2.73 45.76 0.07
CA THR A 185 2.09 44.96 1.12
C THR A 185 1.96 43.50 0.72
N THR A 186 2.42 42.58 1.58
CA THR A 186 2.29 41.12 1.36
C THR A 186 1.26 40.48 2.30
N PRO A 187 0.65 39.34 1.92
CA PRO A 187 -0.18 38.55 2.84
C PRO A 187 0.50 38.21 4.17
N TYR A 188 1.82 37.94 4.16
CA TYR A 188 2.59 37.67 5.37
C TYR A 188 2.65 38.87 6.31
N GLN A 189 2.89 40.08 5.78
CA GLN A 189 2.93 41.31 6.59
C GLN A 189 1.57 41.56 7.26
N LEU A 190 0.46 41.36 6.54
CA LEU A 190 -0.89 41.46 7.09
C LEU A 190 -1.16 40.40 8.15
N ALA A 191 -0.74 39.14 7.92
CA ALA A 191 -0.84 38.07 8.92
C ALA A 191 -0.07 38.41 10.21
N CYS A 192 1.16 38.95 10.11
CA CYS A 192 1.93 39.43 11.26
C CYS A 192 1.22 40.57 12.00
N GLY A 193 0.60 41.51 11.27
CA GLY A 193 -0.18 42.60 11.83
C GLY A 193 -1.45 42.15 12.58
N ILE A 194 -2.01 41.00 12.21
CA ILE A 194 -3.13 40.36 12.94
C ILE A 194 -2.60 39.63 14.18
N SER A 195 -1.66 38.69 14.02
CA SER A 195 -0.92 38.07 15.12
C SER A 195 0.27 37.25 14.63
N GLN A 196 1.35 37.23 15.40
CA GLN A 196 2.51 36.38 15.11
C GLN A 196 2.13 34.89 15.02
N GLY A 197 1.22 34.42 15.88
CA GLY A 197 0.73 33.03 15.86
C GLY A 197 -0.03 32.66 14.58
N LEU A 198 -0.72 33.60 13.93
CA LEU A 198 -1.32 33.37 12.61
C LEU A 198 -0.23 33.27 11.54
N ALA A 199 0.72 34.22 11.52
CA ALA A 199 1.83 34.25 10.56
C ALA A 199 2.73 33.01 10.63
N ASP A 200 3.03 32.52 11.84
CA ASP A 200 3.87 31.35 12.08
C ASP A 200 3.20 30.04 11.63
N ASN A 201 1.86 29.97 11.69
CA ASN A 201 1.07 28.79 11.28
C ASN A 201 0.51 28.87 9.85
N ALA A 202 0.56 30.04 9.21
CA ALA A 202 0.18 30.22 7.82
C ALA A 202 1.04 29.34 6.90
N VAL A 203 0.40 28.62 5.98
CA VAL A 203 1.06 27.80 4.96
C VAL A 203 1.08 28.54 3.64
N ILE A 204 -0.06 29.09 3.24
CA ILE A 204 -0.27 29.84 2.01
C ILE A 204 -1.40 30.87 2.20
N SER A 205 -1.62 31.77 1.23
CA SER A 205 -2.80 32.63 1.21
C SER A 205 -3.65 32.41 -0.03
N ARG A 206 -4.91 32.86 0.01
CA ARG A 206 -5.81 32.97 -1.13
C ARG A 206 -6.17 34.44 -1.34
N VAL A 207 -5.99 34.95 -2.55
CA VAL A 207 -6.23 36.34 -2.94
C VAL A 207 -7.26 36.36 -4.06
N ASN A 208 -8.44 36.96 -3.84
CA ASN A 208 -9.57 36.96 -4.78
C ASN A 208 -10.01 35.56 -5.28
N GLY A 209 -9.77 34.50 -4.51
CA GLY A 209 -10.08 33.10 -4.86
C GLY A 209 -8.87 32.27 -5.30
N ASP A 210 -7.82 32.92 -5.82
CA ASP A 210 -6.61 32.26 -6.33
C ASP A 210 -5.56 32.05 -5.21
N LEU A 211 -4.83 30.91 -5.25
CA LEU A 211 -3.74 30.66 -4.30
C LEU A 211 -2.54 31.57 -4.59
N TRP A 212 -1.93 32.12 -3.54
CA TRP A 212 -0.99 33.22 -3.61
C TRP A 212 0.12 33.09 -2.55
N ASP A 213 1.38 33.19 -2.97
CA ASP A 213 2.55 33.08 -2.09
C ASP A 213 2.52 34.16 -1.00
N LEU A 214 2.81 33.77 0.24
CA LEU A 214 2.71 34.67 1.40
C LEU A 214 3.62 35.91 1.31
N ASP A 215 4.74 35.80 0.60
CA ASP A 215 5.68 36.91 0.36
C ASP A 215 5.46 37.65 -0.96
N ARG A 216 4.51 37.23 -1.81
CA ARG A 216 4.21 37.93 -3.07
C ARG A 216 3.38 39.19 -2.78
N PRO A 217 3.84 40.39 -3.14
CA PRO A 217 3.09 41.62 -2.90
C PRO A 217 1.71 41.63 -3.58
N LEU A 218 0.74 42.26 -2.92
CA LEU A 218 -0.62 42.45 -3.43
C LEU A 218 -0.62 43.54 -4.50
N GLU A 219 -1.24 43.26 -5.66
CA GLU A 219 -1.16 44.14 -6.84
C GLU A 219 -2.28 45.19 -6.89
N LYS A 220 -3.37 44.96 -6.14
CA LYS A 220 -4.59 45.78 -6.08
C LYS A 220 -5.44 45.42 -4.83
N SER A 221 -6.46 46.21 -4.54
CA SER A 221 -7.49 45.87 -3.53
C SER A 221 -8.10 44.49 -3.80
N CYS A 222 -8.28 43.71 -2.75
CA CYS A 222 -8.60 42.28 -2.86
C CYS A 222 -9.23 41.69 -1.59
N SER A 223 -9.88 40.53 -1.71
CA SER A 223 -10.15 39.67 -0.56
C SER A 223 -8.93 38.79 -0.25
N LEU A 224 -8.61 38.62 1.02
CA LEU A 224 -7.47 37.83 1.51
C LEU A 224 -7.92 36.82 2.56
N GLU A 225 -7.59 35.55 2.32
CA GLU A 225 -7.73 34.45 3.27
C GLU A 225 -6.33 33.85 3.58
N ILE A 226 -6.04 33.60 4.85
CA ILE A 226 -4.78 32.95 5.28
C ILE A 226 -5.07 31.48 5.59
N LEU A 227 -4.48 30.58 4.81
CA LEU A 227 -4.71 29.14 4.91
C LEU A 227 -3.62 28.47 5.76
N ARG A 228 -4.03 27.59 6.67
CA ARG A 228 -3.14 26.75 7.50
C ARG A 228 -3.23 25.31 7.01
N PHE A 229 -2.46 24.40 7.61
CA PHE A 229 -2.39 22.99 7.18
C PHE A 229 -3.69 22.19 7.42
N ASP A 230 -4.69 22.77 8.07
CA ASP A 230 -6.05 22.23 8.21
C ASP A 230 -6.89 22.33 6.91
N ASN A 231 -6.39 23.03 5.89
CA ASN A 231 -7.05 23.20 4.60
C ASN A 231 -6.39 22.36 3.47
N ASP A 232 -7.21 21.72 2.64
CA ASP A 232 -6.75 20.82 1.56
C ASP A 232 -5.81 21.49 0.54
N ASP A 233 -6.12 22.72 0.10
CA ASP A 233 -5.26 23.47 -0.83
C ASP A 233 -3.90 23.79 -0.20
N ALA A 234 -3.90 24.11 1.10
CA ALA A 234 -2.67 24.34 1.85
C ALA A 234 -1.85 23.07 2.05
N GLN A 235 -2.48 21.92 2.30
CA GLN A 235 -1.78 20.63 2.34
C GLN A 235 -1.13 20.30 0.98
N ALA A 236 -1.84 20.53 -0.12
CA ALA A 236 -1.30 20.35 -1.47
C ALA A 236 -0.08 21.26 -1.71
N VAL A 237 -0.14 22.55 -1.38
CA VAL A 237 1.00 23.49 -1.49
C VAL A 237 2.17 23.09 -0.56
N TYR A 238 1.88 22.60 0.64
CA TYR A 238 2.87 22.14 1.61
C TYR A 238 3.63 20.90 1.13
N TRP A 239 2.92 19.90 0.62
CA TRP A 239 3.51 18.70 0.04
C TRP A 239 4.22 18.99 -1.29
N HIS A 240 3.71 19.90 -2.11
CA HIS A 240 4.39 20.34 -3.33
C HIS A 240 5.73 21.03 -3.02
N SER A 241 5.77 21.88 -1.98
CA SER A 241 7.02 22.48 -1.49
C SER A 241 7.97 21.44 -0.90
N SER A 242 7.44 20.37 -0.29
CA SER A 242 8.24 19.24 0.21
C SER A 242 8.81 18.38 -0.94
N ALA A 243 8.11 18.30 -2.07
CA ALA A 243 8.62 17.69 -3.29
C ALA A 243 9.87 18.44 -3.80
N HIS A 244 9.90 19.77 -3.76
CA HIS A 244 11.09 20.54 -4.14
C HIS A 244 12.29 20.26 -3.21
N ILE A 245 12.08 20.12 -1.90
CA ILE A 245 13.14 19.71 -0.95
C ILE A 245 13.71 18.33 -1.31
N LEU A 246 12.84 17.38 -1.66
CA LEU A 246 13.25 16.06 -2.15
C LEU A 246 13.98 16.16 -3.50
N GLY A 247 13.54 17.02 -4.41
CA GLY A 247 14.19 17.28 -5.70
C GLY A 247 15.63 17.77 -5.56
N GLU A 248 15.89 18.70 -4.63
CA GLU A 248 17.26 19.16 -4.33
C GLU A 248 18.12 18.01 -3.80
N ALA A 249 17.60 17.22 -2.85
CA ALA A 249 18.30 16.07 -2.31
C ALA A 249 18.60 15.01 -3.40
N MET A 250 17.68 14.81 -4.36
CA MET A 250 17.86 13.89 -5.49
C MET A 250 18.92 14.37 -6.49
N GLU A 251 18.97 15.67 -6.81
CA GLU A 251 20.06 16.23 -7.65
C GLU A 251 21.42 16.12 -6.94
N ARG A 252 21.48 16.39 -5.63
CA ARG A 252 22.73 16.31 -4.83
C ARG A 252 23.23 14.88 -4.58
N PHE A 253 22.33 13.89 -4.57
CA PHE A 253 22.67 12.49 -4.31
C PHE A 253 22.89 11.66 -5.58
N TYR A 254 22.05 11.84 -6.62
CA TYR A 254 22.09 11.05 -7.85
C TYR A 254 22.50 11.84 -9.10
N GLY A 255 22.39 13.17 -9.10
CA GLY A 255 22.75 14.02 -10.25
C GLY A 255 21.83 13.92 -11.47
N GLY A 256 20.74 13.15 -11.39
CA GLY A 256 19.81 12.86 -12.48
C GLY A 256 18.97 14.04 -12.97
N CYS A 257 18.22 13.82 -14.06
CA CYS A 257 17.30 14.82 -14.60
C CYS A 257 15.94 14.74 -13.91
N LEU A 258 15.64 15.73 -13.07
CA LEU A 258 14.32 15.92 -12.44
C LEU A 258 13.19 16.08 -13.49
N CYS A 259 12.05 15.45 -13.26
CA CYS A 259 10.89 15.40 -14.16
C CYS A 259 9.66 16.10 -13.54
N TYR A 260 8.74 15.35 -12.92
CA TYR A 260 7.52 15.86 -12.29
C TYR A 260 7.57 15.65 -10.78
N GLY A 261 7.21 16.68 -10.00
CA GLY A 261 7.14 16.65 -8.53
C GLY A 261 5.81 17.14 -7.95
N PRO A 262 4.65 16.52 -8.30
CA PRO A 262 3.36 17.00 -7.84
C PRO A 262 3.05 16.55 -6.39
N PRO A 263 2.20 17.29 -5.67
CA PRO A 263 1.53 16.74 -4.51
C PRO A 263 0.56 15.63 -4.95
N ILE A 264 0.28 14.71 -4.04
CA ILE A 264 -0.74 13.67 -4.16
C ILE A 264 -1.59 13.65 -2.90
N GLU A 265 -2.66 12.87 -2.92
CA GLU A 265 -3.41 12.56 -1.70
C GLU A 265 -2.48 11.89 -0.66
N ASN A 266 -2.38 12.52 0.52
CA ASN A 266 -1.48 12.12 1.61
C ASN A 266 0.01 12.10 1.23
N GLY A 267 0.51 13.16 0.58
CA GLY A 267 1.94 13.38 0.41
C GLY A 267 2.33 13.92 -0.96
N PHE A 268 3.49 13.49 -1.46
CA PHE A 268 4.04 13.88 -2.75
C PHE A 268 4.90 12.76 -3.35
N TYR A 269 5.23 12.90 -4.63
CA TYR A 269 6.34 12.17 -5.21
C TYR A 269 7.22 13.09 -6.04
N TYR A 270 8.43 12.64 -6.37
CA TYR A 270 9.27 13.27 -7.38
C TYR A 270 9.83 12.20 -8.34
N ASP A 271 9.66 12.44 -9.65
CA ASP A 271 10.21 11.63 -10.74
C ASP A 271 11.57 12.16 -11.20
N MET A 272 12.52 11.26 -11.43
CA MET A 272 13.85 11.57 -11.95
C MET A 272 14.32 10.52 -12.94
N PHE A 273 14.94 10.95 -14.03
CA PHE A 273 15.65 10.09 -14.96
C PHE A 273 17.12 9.95 -14.54
N LEU A 274 17.62 8.71 -14.54
CA LEU A 274 19.02 8.38 -14.32
C LEU A 274 19.60 7.76 -15.58
N ASP A 275 20.76 8.24 -16.00
CA ASP A 275 21.44 7.78 -17.21
C ASP A 275 22.35 6.60 -16.87
N GLY A 276 21.74 5.41 -16.73
CA GLY A 276 22.43 4.17 -16.40
C GLY A 276 21.53 3.09 -15.80
N PRO A 277 22.08 1.90 -15.47
CA PRO A 277 21.34 0.79 -14.86
C PRO A 277 21.03 0.99 -13.36
N GLN A 278 21.39 2.15 -12.80
CA GLN A 278 21.32 2.42 -11.37
C GLN A 278 19.91 2.90 -10.99
N GLY A 279 19.21 2.11 -10.18
CA GLY A 279 17.90 2.45 -9.63
C GLY A 279 17.99 2.99 -8.21
N VAL A 280 16.89 3.55 -7.70
CA VAL A 280 16.76 3.96 -6.29
C VAL A 280 16.58 2.71 -5.41
N SER A 281 17.25 2.68 -4.25
CA SER A 281 17.08 1.63 -3.24
C SER A 281 16.47 2.16 -1.94
N SER A 282 15.67 1.34 -1.25
CA SER A 282 15.14 1.67 0.09
C SER A 282 16.24 1.85 1.14
N THR A 283 17.40 1.21 0.94
CA THR A 283 18.60 1.39 1.78
C THR A 283 19.21 2.81 1.67
N GLU A 284 18.76 3.63 0.73
CA GLU A 284 19.25 4.99 0.52
C GLU A 284 18.34 6.06 1.16
N PHE A 285 17.16 5.69 1.65
CA PHE A 285 16.16 6.63 2.20
C PHE A 285 16.71 7.43 3.39
N ASP A 286 17.41 6.79 4.33
CA ASP A 286 18.03 7.48 5.48
C ASP A 286 19.03 8.57 5.04
N ASN A 287 19.75 8.36 3.92
CA ASN A 287 20.69 9.34 3.37
C ASN A 287 19.97 10.51 2.69
N LEU A 288 18.92 10.22 1.91
CA LEU A 288 18.09 11.23 1.27
C LEU A 288 17.33 12.07 2.31
N GLU A 289 16.79 11.43 3.35
CA GLU A 289 16.18 12.14 4.48
C GLU A 289 17.19 13.00 5.24
N ALA A 290 18.43 12.55 5.42
CA ALA A 290 19.48 13.37 6.04
C ALA A 290 19.76 14.64 5.22
N LEU A 291 19.80 14.54 3.88
CA LEU A 291 19.93 15.69 2.98
C LEU A 291 18.69 16.61 3.03
N CYS A 292 17.47 16.06 3.01
CA CYS A 292 16.25 16.83 3.21
C CYS A 292 16.27 17.58 4.56
N LYS A 293 16.76 16.93 5.62
CA LYS A 293 16.92 17.51 6.97
C LYS A 293 18.00 18.60 7.02
N SER A 294 19.04 18.59 6.17
CA SER A 294 19.94 19.76 6.04
C SER A 294 19.27 20.92 5.29
N VAL A 295 18.60 20.65 4.17
CA VAL A 295 17.87 21.67 3.38
C VAL A 295 16.79 22.39 4.21
N VAL A 296 16.07 21.65 5.07
CA VAL A 296 15.11 22.22 6.04
C VAL A 296 15.80 23.12 7.08
N LYS A 297 16.97 22.71 7.60
CA LYS A 297 17.72 23.50 8.60
C LYS A 297 18.29 24.80 8.04
N GLU A 298 18.64 24.81 6.76
CA GLU A 298 19.12 26.01 6.05
C GLU A 298 18.04 27.09 5.90
N LYS A 299 16.74 26.74 6.06
CA LYS A 299 15.59 27.64 5.90
C LYS A 299 15.62 28.43 4.58
N GLN A 300 16.03 27.77 3.50
CA GLN A 300 16.12 28.37 2.17
C GLN A 300 14.75 28.98 1.77
N PRO A 301 14.70 30.23 1.27
CA PRO A 301 13.47 30.84 0.80
C PRO A 301 13.02 30.25 -0.54
N PHE A 302 11.71 30.23 -0.79
CA PHE A 302 11.15 29.93 -2.11
C PHE A 302 11.01 31.23 -2.91
N GLU A 303 11.84 31.40 -3.94
CA GLU A 303 11.91 32.63 -4.74
C GLU A 303 11.25 32.42 -6.11
N ARG A 304 10.08 33.04 -6.31
CA ARG A 304 9.31 33.03 -7.56
C ARG A 304 9.90 34.01 -8.58
N LEU A 305 10.13 33.55 -9.81
CA LEU A 305 10.37 34.42 -10.98
C LEU A 305 9.42 34.06 -12.12
N GLU A 306 9.08 35.05 -12.94
CA GLU A 306 8.42 34.87 -14.23
C GLU A 306 9.43 35.17 -15.35
N VAL A 307 9.64 34.21 -16.25
CA VAL A 307 10.75 34.22 -17.22
C VAL A 307 10.23 33.81 -18.60
N SER A 308 10.85 34.32 -19.67
CA SER A 308 10.51 33.94 -21.04
C SER A 308 10.83 32.48 -21.34
N LYS A 309 10.00 31.84 -22.17
CA LYS A 309 10.18 30.45 -22.61
C LYS A 309 11.56 30.22 -23.25
N GLU A 310 12.07 31.18 -24.02
CA GLU A 310 13.39 31.11 -24.65
C GLU A 310 14.55 31.07 -23.63
N THR A 311 14.49 31.91 -22.61
CA THR A 311 15.52 31.93 -21.54
C THR A 311 15.45 30.66 -20.69
N LEU A 312 14.25 30.12 -20.45
CA LEU A 312 14.07 28.85 -19.75
C LEU A 312 14.58 27.64 -20.54
N LEU A 313 14.44 27.64 -21.87
CA LEU A 313 15.06 26.62 -22.73
C LEU A 313 16.60 26.68 -22.68
N LYS A 314 17.20 27.87 -22.52
CA LYS A 314 18.65 28.02 -22.28
C LYS A 314 19.04 27.51 -20.88
N MET A 315 18.27 27.86 -19.86
CA MET A 315 18.49 27.46 -18.46
C MET A 315 18.44 25.94 -18.27
N PHE A 316 17.42 25.29 -18.84
CA PHE A 316 17.20 23.85 -18.70
C PHE A 316 17.79 23.00 -19.84
N LYS A 317 18.72 23.55 -20.64
CA LYS A 317 19.35 22.85 -21.79
C LYS A 317 19.86 21.44 -21.48
N TYR A 318 20.30 21.20 -20.25
CA TYR A 318 20.81 19.93 -19.76
C TYR A 318 19.72 18.87 -19.49
N ASN A 319 18.48 19.30 -19.24
CA ASN A 319 17.37 18.44 -18.84
C ASN A 319 16.33 18.34 -19.96
N LYS A 320 16.47 17.28 -20.77
CA LYS A 320 15.56 16.98 -21.89
C LYS A 320 14.08 16.96 -21.51
N PHE A 321 13.73 16.59 -20.28
CA PHE A 321 12.34 16.50 -19.82
C PHE A 321 11.73 17.87 -19.51
N LYS A 322 12.47 18.77 -18.87
CA LYS A 322 12.03 20.16 -18.67
C LYS A 322 11.91 20.89 -20.02
N CYS A 323 12.82 20.64 -20.97
CA CYS A 323 12.70 21.14 -22.34
C CYS A 323 11.47 20.59 -23.09
N ARG A 324 11.14 19.30 -22.96
CA ARG A 324 9.87 18.74 -23.48
C ARG A 324 8.66 19.45 -22.87
N ILE A 325 8.60 19.60 -21.55
CA ILE A 325 7.49 20.31 -20.86
C ILE A 325 7.36 21.76 -21.37
N LEU A 326 8.46 22.50 -21.50
CA LEU A 326 8.44 23.86 -22.06
C LEU A 326 7.88 23.88 -23.48
N ASN A 327 8.32 22.97 -24.35
CA ASN A 327 7.91 22.95 -25.75
C ASN A 327 6.44 22.51 -25.93
N GLU A 328 6.03 21.45 -25.23
CA GLU A 328 4.74 20.77 -25.43
C GLU A 328 3.60 21.34 -24.56
N LYS A 329 3.89 21.84 -23.35
CA LYS A 329 2.86 22.19 -22.35
C LYS A 329 2.82 23.68 -21.98
N VAL A 330 3.84 24.46 -22.31
CA VAL A 330 3.85 25.92 -22.11
C VAL A 330 3.51 26.61 -23.43
N THR A 331 2.26 27.07 -23.53
CA THR A 331 1.72 27.80 -24.69
C THR A 331 1.86 29.33 -24.57
N THR A 332 2.24 29.83 -23.39
CA THR A 332 2.46 31.25 -23.09
C THR A 332 3.89 31.69 -23.40
N PRO A 333 4.14 32.99 -23.68
CA PRO A 333 5.49 33.52 -23.95
C PRO A 333 6.37 33.51 -22.69
N THR A 334 5.76 33.69 -21.51
CA THR A 334 6.40 33.58 -20.19
C THR A 334 5.82 32.41 -19.40
N THR A 335 6.59 31.89 -18.45
CA THR A 335 6.11 30.97 -17.41
C THR A 335 6.95 31.15 -16.15
N THR A 336 6.48 30.58 -15.05
CA THR A 336 7.08 30.70 -13.72
C THR A 336 8.14 29.63 -13.45
N VAL A 337 9.14 30.02 -12.67
CA VAL A 337 10.11 29.13 -12.01
C VAL A 337 10.21 29.50 -10.54
N TYR A 338 10.55 28.51 -9.71
CA TYR A 338 10.86 28.73 -8.30
C TYR A 338 12.27 28.25 -8.01
N ARG A 339 13.03 29.07 -7.29
CA ARG A 339 14.29 28.68 -6.67
C ARG A 339 14.06 28.31 -5.22
N CYS A 340 14.75 27.27 -4.77
CA CYS A 340 14.89 26.86 -3.38
C CYS A 340 16.37 26.48 -3.19
N GLY A 341 17.15 27.36 -2.57
CA GLY A 341 18.59 27.16 -2.42
C GLY A 341 19.31 26.99 -3.77
N PRO A 342 19.98 25.85 -4.02
CA PRO A 342 20.61 25.54 -5.30
C PRO A 342 19.64 24.92 -6.33
N LEU A 343 18.44 24.46 -5.94
CA LEU A 343 17.43 23.95 -6.85
C LEU A 343 16.71 25.12 -7.54
N ILE A 344 16.55 25.04 -8.86
CA ILE A 344 15.65 25.89 -9.64
C ILE A 344 14.75 24.96 -10.45
N ASP A 345 13.44 25.09 -10.29
CA ASP A 345 12.47 24.20 -10.91
C ASP A 345 11.38 24.95 -11.70
N LEU A 346 10.94 24.34 -12.79
CA LEU A 346 9.83 24.79 -13.64
C LEU A 346 8.51 24.47 -12.94
N CYS A 347 7.95 25.46 -12.28
CA CYS A 347 6.81 25.30 -11.40
C CYS A 347 5.89 26.53 -11.44
N ARG A 348 4.57 26.30 -11.45
CA ARG A 348 3.58 27.39 -11.33
C ARG A 348 3.42 27.88 -9.89
N GLY A 349 3.71 27.01 -8.91
CA GLY A 349 3.49 27.23 -7.49
C GLY A 349 2.00 27.34 -7.14
N PRO A 350 1.66 28.00 -6.02
CA PRO A 350 2.58 28.68 -5.11
C PRO A 350 3.35 27.72 -4.18
N HIS A 351 4.23 28.27 -3.35
CA HIS A 351 5.00 27.52 -2.36
C HIS A 351 4.91 28.11 -0.94
N VAL A 352 5.33 27.32 0.07
CA VAL A 352 5.56 27.83 1.42
C VAL A 352 6.74 28.81 1.44
N ARG A 353 6.78 29.76 2.38
CA ARG A 353 7.81 30.82 2.44
C ARG A 353 9.26 30.32 2.39
N HIS A 354 9.56 29.27 3.15
CA HIS A 354 10.91 28.70 3.26
C HIS A 354 10.89 27.22 3.68
N THR A 355 11.94 26.48 3.37
CA THR A 355 12.06 25.03 3.65
C THR A 355 11.84 24.67 5.12
N GLY A 356 12.29 25.54 6.04
CA GLY A 356 12.10 25.38 7.48
C GLY A 356 10.64 25.36 7.98
N LYS A 357 9.64 25.59 7.10
CA LYS A 357 8.22 25.33 7.42
C LYS A 357 7.93 23.82 7.46
N ILE A 358 8.72 23.01 6.73
CA ILE A 358 8.59 21.57 6.64
C ILE A 358 9.29 20.89 7.83
N LYS A 359 8.59 20.71 8.95
CA LYS A 359 9.23 20.25 10.21
C LYS A 359 9.45 18.75 10.30
N ALA A 360 8.48 17.95 9.84
CA ALA A 360 8.56 16.50 9.79
C ALA A 360 8.39 16.03 8.35
N LEU A 361 9.31 15.18 7.86
CA LEU A 361 9.30 14.62 6.51
C LEU A 361 9.81 13.18 6.59
N LYS A 362 9.16 12.28 5.86
CA LYS A 362 9.53 10.87 5.73
C LYS A 362 9.49 10.41 4.28
N ILE A 363 10.53 9.69 3.84
CA ILE A 363 10.56 8.98 2.56
C ILE A 363 10.16 7.53 2.84
N TYR A 364 9.10 7.05 2.18
CA TYR A 364 8.49 5.76 2.54
C TYR A 364 8.44 4.75 1.39
N LYS A 365 8.69 5.17 0.14
CA LYS A 365 8.64 4.29 -1.03
C LYS A 365 9.44 4.86 -2.20
N ASN A 366 9.96 3.97 -3.04
CA ASN A 366 10.31 4.26 -4.43
C ASN A 366 9.60 3.29 -5.40
N SER A 367 9.57 3.64 -6.69
CA SER A 367 9.14 2.75 -7.78
C SER A 367 9.70 3.22 -9.12
N SER A 368 9.56 2.41 -10.17
CA SER A 368 9.75 2.86 -11.55
C SER A 368 8.42 3.31 -12.19
N THR A 369 8.51 4.23 -13.15
CA THR A 369 7.39 4.61 -14.04
C THR A 369 7.94 4.94 -15.43
N TYR A 370 7.07 5.11 -16.43
CA TYR A 370 7.48 5.57 -17.76
C TYR A 370 7.08 7.03 -17.95
N TRP A 371 7.82 7.77 -18.79
CA TRP A 371 7.43 9.12 -19.18
C TRP A 371 6.01 9.13 -19.79
N GLU A 372 5.12 9.95 -19.21
CA GLU A 372 3.68 9.99 -19.49
C GLU A 372 2.94 8.63 -19.42
N GLY A 373 3.50 7.65 -18.71
CA GLY A 373 2.95 6.29 -18.64
C GLY A 373 3.07 5.46 -19.92
N ARG A 374 3.84 5.93 -20.92
CA ARG A 374 4.01 5.26 -22.21
C ARG A 374 5.20 4.29 -22.17
N SER A 375 4.96 2.99 -22.31
CA SER A 375 5.97 1.93 -22.13
C SER A 375 7.12 1.94 -23.17
N ASP A 376 6.94 2.66 -24.27
CA ASP A 376 7.93 2.92 -25.32
C ASP A 376 8.87 4.12 -25.02
N MET A 377 8.58 4.89 -23.97
CA MET A 377 9.35 6.07 -23.57
C MET A 377 10.32 5.78 -22.41
N GLU A 378 11.14 6.77 -22.03
CA GLU A 378 12.16 6.59 -20.99
C GLU A 378 11.57 6.19 -19.62
N THR A 379 12.23 5.24 -18.95
CA THR A 379 11.91 4.85 -17.57
C THR A 379 12.47 5.87 -16.58
N LEU A 380 11.64 6.24 -15.60
CA LEU A 380 11.94 7.19 -14.53
C LEU A 380 11.93 6.47 -13.18
N GLN A 381 12.77 6.92 -12.25
CA GLN A 381 12.70 6.56 -10.85
C GLN A 381 11.79 7.56 -10.11
N ARG A 382 10.79 7.05 -9.41
CA ARG A 382 9.85 7.82 -8.58
C ARG A 382 10.17 7.59 -7.12
N ILE A 383 10.35 8.67 -6.35
CA ILE A 383 10.48 8.62 -4.88
C ILE A 383 9.24 9.28 -4.26
N TYR A 384 8.63 8.62 -3.28
CA TYR A 384 7.46 9.10 -2.55
C TYR A 384 7.86 9.59 -1.16
N GLY A 385 7.30 10.73 -0.76
CA GLY A 385 7.48 11.30 0.56
C GLY A 385 6.17 11.83 1.12
N ILE A 386 6.12 11.99 2.44
CA ILE A 386 5.06 12.69 3.15
C ILE A 386 5.68 13.64 4.17
N SER A 387 5.00 14.73 4.48
CA SER A 387 5.47 15.72 5.44
C SER A 387 4.33 16.39 6.20
N PHE A 388 4.65 16.89 7.39
CA PHE A 388 3.70 17.50 8.33
C PHE A 388 4.32 18.70 9.09
N PRO A 389 3.51 19.66 9.57
CA PRO A 389 3.99 20.84 10.33
C PRO A 389 4.56 20.53 11.72
N ASP A 390 4.36 19.30 12.21
CA ASP A 390 4.93 18.80 13.46
C ASP A 390 5.16 17.28 13.39
N SER A 391 5.94 16.77 14.35
CA SER A 391 6.31 15.35 14.43
C SER A 391 5.26 14.46 15.09
N LYS A 392 4.20 15.01 15.68
CA LYS A 392 3.08 14.24 16.25
C LYS A 392 2.18 13.74 15.13
N MET A 393 1.81 14.62 14.19
CA MET A 393 1.06 14.25 12.98
C MET A 393 1.79 13.18 12.15
N LEU A 394 3.12 13.25 12.04
CA LEU A 394 3.89 12.19 11.36
C LEU A 394 3.77 10.84 12.09
N LYS A 395 3.87 10.82 13.42
CA LYS A 395 3.71 9.59 14.22
C LYS A 395 2.29 9.03 14.17
N GLU A 396 1.28 9.90 14.15
CA GLU A 396 -0.11 9.50 13.97
C GLU A 396 -0.31 8.88 12.58
N TRP A 397 0.22 9.51 11.53
CA TRP A 397 0.22 8.94 10.19
C TRP A 397 0.96 7.60 10.10
N GLU A 398 2.13 7.48 10.74
CA GLU A 398 2.88 6.22 10.86
C GLU A 398 2.04 5.14 11.55
N CYS A 399 1.36 5.47 12.66
CA CYS A 399 0.46 4.56 13.36
C CYS A 399 -0.77 4.16 12.53
N PHE A 400 -1.27 5.04 11.65
CA PHE A 400 -2.29 4.67 10.64
C PHE A 400 -1.74 3.84 9.47
N GLN A 401 -0.41 3.80 9.25
CA GLN A 401 0.23 2.85 8.34
C GLN A 401 0.58 1.52 9.03
N GLU A 402 0.68 1.46 10.36
CA GLU A 402 0.83 0.20 11.10
C GLU A 402 -0.41 -0.68 10.86
N GLU A 403 -0.16 -1.94 10.48
CA GLU A 403 -1.19 -2.78 9.88
C GLU A 403 -2.33 -3.11 10.87
N PRO A 404 -3.60 -3.06 10.46
CA PRO A 404 -4.67 -3.63 11.27
C PRO A 404 -4.50 -5.15 11.33
N MET A 405 -4.52 -5.67 12.57
CA MET A 405 -4.37 -7.09 12.91
C MET A 405 -5.50 -7.47 13.88
N ASN A 406 -5.82 -8.76 14.03
CA ASN A 406 -6.82 -9.21 15.01
C ASN A 406 -6.27 -9.26 16.45
N CYS A 407 -4.94 -9.22 16.61
CA CYS A 407 -4.24 -9.39 17.89
C CYS A 407 -4.76 -8.44 19.00
N PRO A 408 -4.97 -7.13 18.77
CA PRO A 408 -5.55 -6.22 19.75
C PRO A 408 -6.92 -6.68 20.27
N GLY A 409 -7.79 -7.21 19.40
CA GLY A 409 -9.08 -7.76 19.79
C GLY A 409 -8.93 -8.98 20.70
N HIS A 410 -8.03 -9.90 20.36
CA HIS A 410 -7.75 -11.08 21.18
C HIS A 410 -7.11 -10.68 22.53
N CYS A 411 -6.31 -9.61 22.60
CA CYS A 411 -5.79 -9.06 23.85
C CYS A 411 -6.90 -8.51 24.75
N LEU A 412 -7.91 -7.83 24.18
CA LEU A 412 -9.09 -7.38 24.93
C LEU A 412 -9.96 -8.56 25.41
N MET A 413 -10.11 -9.61 24.59
CA MET A 413 -10.79 -10.85 25.02
C MET A 413 -10.03 -11.55 26.15
N PHE A 414 -8.70 -11.56 26.12
CA PHE A 414 -7.89 -12.08 27.21
C PHE A 414 -8.14 -11.29 28.50
N SER A 415 -8.02 -9.95 28.46
CA SER A 415 -8.11 -9.08 29.64
C SER A 415 -9.54 -8.86 30.17
N HIS A 416 -10.58 -9.26 29.43
CA HIS A 416 -11.99 -9.13 29.85
C HIS A 416 -12.30 -9.72 31.24
N ARG A 417 -11.54 -10.73 31.70
CA ARG A 417 -11.59 -11.20 33.09
C ARG A 417 -10.21 -11.63 33.60
N PRO A 418 -9.98 -11.63 34.93
CA PRO A 418 -8.78 -12.23 35.52
C PRO A 418 -8.58 -13.67 35.03
N ARG A 419 -7.31 -14.04 34.80
CA ARG A 419 -6.88 -15.35 34.31
C ARG A 419 -6.04 -16.07 35.35
N SER A 420 -6.22 -17.37 35.48
CA SER A 420 -5.33 -18.24 36.27
C SER A 420 -4.30 -18.91 35.37
N TRP A 421 -3.10 -19.20 35.89
CA TRP A 421 -2.11 -20.05 35.22
C TRP A 421 -2.69 -21.41 34.76
N ARG A 422 -3.72 -21.92 35.45
CA ARG A 422 -4.43 -23.17 35.11
C ARG A 422 -5.22 -23.09 33.80
N GLU A 423 -5.49 -21.88 33.31
CA GLU A 423 -6.21 -21.63 32.05
C GLU A 423 -5.25 -21.45 30.86
N LEU A 424 -3.93 -21.46 31.10
CA LEU A 424 -2.91 -21.35 30.06
C LEU A 424 -2.40 -22.75 29.69
N PRO A 425 -2.28 -23.09 28.39
CA PRO A 425 -2.35 -22.20 27.24
C PRO A 425 -3.79 -21.92 26.77
N LEU A 426 -4.14 -20.63 26.63
CA LEU A 426 -5.43 -20.18 26.08
C LEU A 426 -5.26 -19.87 24.59
N ARG A 427 -6.03 -20.55 23.73
CA ARG A 427 -5.93 -20.43 22.27
C ARG A 427 -7.18 -19.72 21.71
N LEU A 428 -7.01 -18.54 21.12
CA LEU A 428 -8.08 -17.78 20.46
C LEU A 428 -7.81 -17.73 18.96
N ALA A 429 -8.75 -18.18 18.12
CA ALA A 429 -8.64 -18.20 16.67
C ALA A 429 -9.85 -17.53 16.03
N ASP A 430 -9.65 -16.78 14.95
CA ASP A 430 -10.69 -16.07 14.20
C ASP A 430 -10.33 -15.98 12.70
N PHE A 431 -11.35 -15.95 11.84
CA PHE A 431 -11.23 -15.63 10.42
C PHE A 431 -11.60 -14.17 10.16
N GLY A 432 -11.10 -13.27 11.01
CA GLY A 432 -11.41 -11.85 11.02
C GLY A 432 -11.06 -11.16 9.69
N VAL A 433 -11.92 -10.21 9.28
CA VAL A 433 -11.77 -9.47 8.02
C VAL A 433 -10.77 -8.34 8.20
N LEU A 434 -9.55 -8.55 7.70
CA LEU A 434 -8.45 -7.58 7.73
C LEU A 434 -8.46 -6.67 6.50
N HIS A 435 -8.02 -5.42 6.69
CA HIS A 435 -8.01 -4.39 5.65
C HIS A 435 -6.67 -3.63 5.64
N ARG A 436 -5.71 -4.07 4.82
CA ARG A 436 -4.47 -3.31 4.60
C ARG A 436 -4.67 -2.33 3.44
N ASN A 437 -4.23 -1.08 3.61
CA ASN A 437 -4.26 -0.08 2.54
C ASN A 437 -3.12 -0.29 1.54
N GLU A 438 -3.07 -1.49 0.95
CA GLU A 438 -2.13 -1.88 -0.09
C GLU A 438 -2.20 -0.91 -1.27
N LEU A 439 -1.04 -0.58 -1.84
CA LEU A 439 -0.94 0.40 -2.91
C LEU A 439 -1.61 -0.15 -4.19
N SER A 440 -2.36 0.69 -4.91
CA SER A 440 -3.14 0.26 -6.07
C SER A 440 -2.30 -0.47 -7.12
N GLY A 441 -1.09 0.02 -7.41
CA GLY A 441 -0.14 -0.59 -8.33
C GLY A 441 0.58 -1.85 -7.83
N THR A 442 0.35 -2.31 -6.59
CA THR A 442 0.86 -3.58 -6.06
C THR A 442 -0.23 -4.64 -5.88
N LEU A 443 -1.49 -4.34 -6.21
CA LEU A 443 -2.58 -5.31 -6.14
C LEU A 443 -2.46 -6.31 -7.30
N THR A 444 -2.58 -7.59 -7.01
CA THR A 444 -2.50 -8.65 -8.03
C THR A 444 -3.43 -9.81 -7.66
N GLY A 445 -4.41 -10.07 -8.53
CA GLY A 445 -5.37 -11.17 -8.42
C GLY A 445 -5.92 -11.35 -7.00
N LEU A 446 -5.71 -12.55 -6.46
CA LEU A 446 -5.98 -12.89 -5.06
C LEU A 446 -4.70 -13.01 -4.20
N THR A 447 -3.50 -12.89 -4.79
CA THR A 447 -2.22 -13.06 -4.05
C THR A 447 -1.86 -11.82 -3.23
N ARG A 448 -2.28 -10.62 -3.68
CA ARG A 448 -2.12 -9.35 -2.95
C ARG A 448 -3.36 -8.48 -3.13
N VAL A 449 -4.12 -8.33 -2.04
CA VAL A 449 -5.43 -7.67 -1.97
C VAL A 449 -5.49 -6.73 -0.77
N ARG A 450 -6.39 -5.73 -0.79
CA ARG A 450 -6.59 -4.80 0.34
C ARG A 450 -7.38 -5.42 1.48
N ARG A 451 -8.46 -6.12 1.16
CA ARG A 451 -9.32 -6.83 2.11
C ARG A 451 -9.04 -8.32 1.99
N PHE A 452 -8.80 -8.99 3.12
CA PHE A 452 -8.56 -10.44 3.17
C PHE A 452 -9.03 -11.04 4.49
N GLN A 453 -9.15 -12.36 4.53
CA GLN A 453 -9.39 -13.13 5.76
C GLN A 453 -8.22 -14.09 5.98
N GLN A 454 -7.70 -14.15 7.20
CA GLN A 454 -6.57 -15.02 7.59
C GLN A 454 -7.05 -16.05 8.61
N ASP A 455 -6.44 -17.23 8.65
CA ASP A 455 -6.70 -18.28 9.66
C ASP A 455 -6.03 -17.96 11.02
N ASP A 456 -6.19 -16.70 11.44
CA ASP A 456 -5.38 -16.02 12.44
C ASP A 456 -5.66 -16.52 13.85
N ALA A 457 -4.61 -16.82 14.61
CA ALA A 457 -4.77 -17.26 16.00
C ALA A 457 -3.66 -16.77 16.93
N HIS A 458 -4.05 -16.59 18.17
CA HIS A 458 -3.25 -16.05 19.27
C HIS A 458 -3.31 -17.04 20.43
N ILE A 459 -2.18 -17.65 20.75
CA ILE A 459 -2.01 -18.55 21.88
C ILE A 459 -1.34 -17.78 23.01
N PHE A 460 -2.05 -17.58 24.11
CA PHE A 460 -1.53 -16.99 25.33
C PHE A 460 -1.00 -18.12 26.22
N CYS A 461 0.30 -18.14 26.49
CA CYS A 461 0.96 -19.21 27.23
C CYS A 461 1.99 -18.65 28.23
N THR A 462 2.53 -19.52 29.09
CA THR A 462 3.69 -19.18 29.95
C THR A 462 5.00 -19.40 29.21
N MET A 463 6.11 -18.82 29.68
CA MET A 463 7.46 -19.02 29.12
C MET A 463 7.90 -20.51 29.10
N GLU A 464 7.37 -21.32 30.03
CA GLU A 464 7.61 -22.77 30.12
C GLU A 464 6.88 -23.56 29.01
N GLN A 465 5.78 -23.01 28.47
CA GLN A 465 4.89 -23.70 27.53
C GLN A 465 5.23 -23.44 26.05
N ILE A 466 6.15 -22.53 25.76
CA ILE A 466 6.48 -22.07 24.40
C ILE A 466 6.88 -23.25 23.49
N GLU A 467 7.82 -24.11 23.92
CA GLU A 467 8.28 -25.25 23.10
C GLU A 467 7.13 -26.23 22.80
N SER A 468 6.30 -26.56 23.80
CA SER A 468 5.14 -27.46 23.59
C SER A 468 4.09 -26.89 22.64
N GLU A 469 3.80 -25.59 22.71
CA GLU A 469 2.82 -24.94 21.82
C GLU A 469 3.39 -24.72 20.42
N MET A 470 4.70 -24.46 20.30
CA MET A 470 5.40 -24.36 19.02
C MET A 470 5.39 -25.69 18.28
N LYS A 471 5.71 -26.79 18.98
CA LYS A 471 5.60 -28.15 18.45
C LYS A 471 4.18 -28.46 17.97
N GLY A 472 3.16 -28.16 18.78
CA GLY A 472 1.76 -28.33 18.39
C GLY A 472 1.37 -27.52 17.14
N CYS A 473 1.93 -26.32 16.96
CA CYS A 473 1.72 -25.53 15.74
C CYS A 473 2.41 -26.12 14.51
N LEU A 474 3.62 -26.68 14.66
CA LEU A 474 4.37 -27.33 13.56
C LEU A 474 3.71 -28.67 13.15
N ASP A 475 3.27 -29.49 14.11
CA ASP A 475 2.52 -30.72 13.85
C ASP A 475 1.18 -30.44 13.14
N PHE A 476 0.48 -29.36 13.54
CA PHE A 476 -0.73 -28.91 12.86
C PHE A 476 -0.43 -28.40 11.43
N LEU A 477 0.67 -27.67 11.23
CA LEU A 477 1.11 -27.24 9.89
C LEU A 477 1.35 -28.42 8.95
N ARG A 478 2.06 -29.46 9.40
CA ARG A 478 2.27 -30.70 8.63
C ARG A 478 0.93 -31.33 8.25
N CYS A 479 0.05 -31.54 9.23
CA CYS A 479 -1.27 -32.13 9.01
C CYS A 479 -2.10 -31.36 7.96
N VAL A 480 -2.07 -30.02 7.97
CA VAL A 480 -2.79 -29.20 6.97
C VAL A 480 -2.13 -29.26 5.60
N TYR A 481 -0.79 -29.16 5.51
CA TYR A 481 -0.10 -29.14 4.21
C TYR A 481 -0.06 -30.50 3.52
N ASP A 482 -0.01 -31.60 4.26
CA ASP A 482 -0.09 -32.97 3.72
C ASP A 482 -1.42 -33.22 2.97
N VAL A 483 -2.53 -32.67 3.48
CA VAL A 483 -3.87 -32.76 2.87
C VAL A 483 -3.91 -32.09 1.49
N PHE A 484 -3.26 -30.94 1.34
CA PHE A 484 -3.12 -30.26 0.04
C PHE A 484 -2.00 -30.87 -0.83
N GLY A 485 -1.03 -31.55 -0.21
CA GLY A 485 0.16 -32.09 -0.88
C GLY A 485 1.27 -31.07 -1.10
N PHE A 486 1.35 -30.04 -0.26
CA PHE A 486 2.38 -28.99 -0.38
C PHE A 486 3.71 -29.41 0.25
N SER A 487 4.81 -29.07 -0.45
CA SER A 487 6.15 -29.07 0.15
C SER A 487 6.49 -27.68 0.67
N PHE A 488 7.21 -27.61 1.78
CA PHE A 488 7.52 -26.36 2.47
C PHE A 488 8.99 -26.26 2.90
N GLN A 489 9.45 -25.04 3.18
CA GLN A 489 10.76 -24.76 3.77
C GLN A 489 10.62 -23.89 5.01
N LEU A 490 11.22 -24.33 6.10
CA LEU A 490 11.23 -23.64 7.39
C LEU A 490 12.43 -22.68 7.46
N HIS A 491 12.18 -21.44 7.89
CA HIS A 491 13.23 -20.45 8.16
C HIS A 491 13.09 -19.90 9.58
N LEU A 492 14.16 -19.94 10.36
CA LEU A 492 14.23 -19.31 11.68
C LEU A 492 14.76 -17.88 11.54
N SER A 493 13.90 -16.90 11.76
CA SER A 493 14.21 -15.48 11.60
C SER A 493 14.46 -14.84 12.97
N THR A 494 15.72 -14.49 13.23
CA THR A 494 16.23 -14.05 14.54
C THR A 494 16.28 -12.52 14.67
N ARG A 495 16.60 -12.05 15.88
CA ARG A 495 16.55 -10.66 16.34
C ARG A 495 17.16 -9.65 15.35
N PRO A 496 16.40 -8.62 14.91
CA PRO A 496 16.91 -7.53 14.08
C PRO A 496 17.82 -6.57 14.87
N GLU A 497 18.56 -5.70 14.18
CA GLU A 497 19.39 -4.66 14.81
C GLU A 497 18.60 -3.72 15.75
N LYS A 498 17.33 -3.44 15.41
CA LYS A 498 16.40 -2.62 16.19
C LYS A 498 15.31 -3.52 16.78
N TYR A 499 15.48 -3.93 18.04
CA TYR A 499 14.54 -4.80 18.76
C TYR A 499 14.07 -4.16 20.07
N LEU A 500 12.96 -4.67 20.63
CA LEU A 500 12.40 -4.29 21.92
C LEU A 500 12.43 -5.46 22.91
N GLY A 501 12.59 -5.15 24.20
CA GLY A 501 12.63 -6.13 25.29
C GLY A 501 14.04 -6.56 25.70
N ASP A 502 14.12 -7.46 26.67
CA ASP A 502 15.38 -7.91 27.26
C ASP A 502 16.10 -8.91 26.34
N ILE A 503 17.41 -8.72 26.16
CA ILE A 503 18.29 -9.61 25.39
C ILE A 503 18.28 -11.05 25.95
N ALA A 504 18.10 -11.23 27.26
CA ALA A 504 18.01 -12.55 27.88
C ALA A 504 16.75 -13.31 27.41
N ILE A 505 15.59 -12.63 27.38
CA ILE A 505 14.32 -13.18 26.89
C ILE A 505 14.46 -13.56 25.41
N TRP A 506 15.07 -12.68 24.61
CA TRP A 506 15.33 -12.95 23.20
C TRP A 506 16.19 -14.20 22.97
N ASN A 507 17.33 -14.30 23.67
CA ASN A 507 18.23 -15.44 23.54
C ASN A 507 17.56 -16.77 23.98
N GLN A 508 16.69 -16.72 24.99
CA GLN A 508 15.88 -17.86 25.42
C GLN A 508 14.85 -18.24 24.34
N ALA A 509 14.12 -17.26 23.80
CA ALA A 509 13.09 -17.47 22.80
C ALA A 509 13.64 -18.05 21.49
N GLU A 510 14.75 -17.50 20.99
CA GLU A 510 15.44 -18.01 19.79
C GLU A 510 15.86 -19.47 19.96
N LYS A 511 16.41 -19.81 21.13
CA LYS A 511 16.82 -21.18 21.46
C LYS A 511 15.62 -22.14 21.57
N GLN A 512 14.50 -21.70 22.14
CA GLN A 512 13.27 -22.51 22.20
C GLN A 512 12.69 -22.79 20.81
N LEU A 513 12.73 -21.81 19.90
CA LEU A 513 12.34 -22.00 18.50
C LEU A 513 13.29 -22.94 17.76
N GLU A 514 14.60 -22.80 17.95
CA GLU A 514 15.62 -23.70 17.39
C GLU A 514 15.43 -25.14 17.89
N ASN A 515 15.23 -25.35 19.20
CA ASN A 515 14.91 -26.66 19.78
C ASN A 515 13.66 -27.26 19.14
N SER A 516 12.58 -26.48 19.03
CA SER A 516 11.30 -26.91 18.45
C SER A 516 11.44 -27.34 16.98
N LEU A 517 12.24 -26.60 16.19
CA LEU A 517 12.56 -26.95 14.81
C LEU A 517 13.41 -28.22 14.68
N ASN A 518 14.41 -28.37 15.56
CA ASN A 518 15.26 -29.56 15.59
C ASN A 518 14.49 -30.82 16.00
N GLU A 519 13.56 -30.73 16.95
CA GLU A 519 12.70 -31.85 17.36
C GLU A 519 11.66 -32.21 16.29
N PHE A 520 11.17 -31.24 15.53
CA PHE A 520 10.23 -31.45 14.42
C PHE A 520 10.85 -32.28 13.27
N GLY A 521 12.18 -32.26 13.13
CA GLY A 521 12.94 -33.18 12.27
C GLY A 521 13.04 -32.78 10.78
N GLU A 522 12.38 -31.71 10.36
CA GLU A 522 12.46 -31.19 8.98
C GLU A 522 13.64 -30.21 8.78
N PRO A 523 14.28 -30.18 7.59
CA PRO A 523 15.35 -29.24 7.30
C PRO A 523 14.90 -27.77 7.37
N TRP A 524 15.58 -26.98 8.20
CA TRP A 524 15.34 -25.54 8.36
C TRP A 524 16.60 -24.71 8.04
N LYS A 525 16.44 -23.40 7.84
CA LYS A 525 17.53 -22.45 7.58
C LYS A 525 17.48 -21.26 8.52
N LEU A 526 18.64 -20.77 8.94
CA LEU A 526 18.74 -19.52 9.71
C LEU A 526 18.63 -18.31 8.78
N ASN A 527 17.86 -17.31 9.18
CA ASN A 527 17.65 -16.05 8.46
C ASN A 527 17.96 -14.87 9.42
N PRO A 528 19.25 -14.54 9.60
CA PRO A 528 19.68 -13.65 10.68
C PRO A 528 19.19 -12.21 10.49
N GLY A 529 18.54 -11.67 11.51
CA GLY A 529 18.08 -10.27 11.54
C GLY A 529 16.73 -10.00 10.87
N ASP A 530 16.05 -11.01 10.34
CA ASP A 530 14.72 -10.88 9.69
C ASP A 530 13.54 -11.13 10.64
N GLY A 531 13.80 -11.31 11.94
CA GLY A 531 12.77 -11.36 12.98
C GLY A 531 12.05 -10.01 13.14
N ALA A 532 10.83 -10.02 13.68
CA ALA A 532 10.13 -8.77 13.95
C ALA A 532 10.74 -8.02 15.14
N PHE A 533 10.49 -6.73 15.28
CA PHE A 533 11.06 -5.93 16.39
C PHE A 533 10.60 -6.36 17.80
N TYR A 534 9.57 -7.21 17.90
CA TYR A 534 8.93 -7.64 19.16
C TYR A 534 9.12 -9.13 19.52
N GLY A 535 9.70 -9.93 18.61
CA GLY A 535 10.03 -11.34 18.87
C GLY A 535 10.47 -12.11 17.62
N PRO A 536 11.14 -13.28 17.80
CA PRO A 536 11.57 -14.13 16.69
C PRO A 536 10.38 -14.85 16.04
N LYS A 537 10.57 -15.30 14.80
CA LYS A 537 9.54 -16.00 14.02
C LYS A 537 10.08 -17.18 13.22
N ILE A 538 9.22 -18.15 12.98
CA ILE A 538 9.39 -19.21 12.00
C ILE A 538 8.59 -18.81 10.76
N ASP A 539 9.28 -18.51 9.66
CA ASP A 539 8.67 -18.23 8.37
C ASP A 539 8.58 -19.51 7.55
N ILE A 540 7.39 -19.88 7.09
CA ILE A 540 7.16 -21.09 6.31
C ILE A 540 6.84 -20.72 4.86
N LYS A 541 7.70 -21.17 3.95
CA LYS A 541 7.60 -20.90 2.51
C LYS A 541 7.09 -22.15 1.79
N ILE A 542 5.89 -22.07 1.21
CA ILE A 542 5.31 -23.11 0.37
C ILE A 542 5.95 -23.04 -1.02
N LYS A 543 6.25 -24.19 -1.63
CA LYS A 543 6.60 -24.27 -3.05
C LYS A 543 5.37 -24.59 -3.90
N ASP A 544 5.08 -23.78 -4.91
CA ASP A 544 4.01 -24.05 -5.87
C ASP A 544 4.43 -25.05 -6.98
N ALA A 545 3.46 -25.52 -7.77
CA ALA A 545 3.70 -26.49 -8.86
C ALA A 545 4.64 -25.99 -9.96
N ILE A 546 4.84 -24.67 -10.09
CA ILE A 546 5.76 -24.05 -11.06
C ILE A 546 7.12 -23.66 -10.42
N GLY A 547 7.32 -24.02 -9.16
CA GLY A 547 8.59 -23.94 -8.44
C GLY A 547 8.89 -22.62 -7.74
N ARG A 548 7.94 -21.68 -7.66
CA ARG A 548 8.11 -20.44 -6.88
C ARG A 548 7.85 -20.70 -5.40
N TYR A 549 8.43 -19.87 -4.54
CA TYR A 549 8.23 -19.93 -3.10
C TYR A 549 7.34 -18.77 -2.63
N HIS A 550 6.26 -19.11 -1.91
CA HIS A 550 5.33 -18.14 -1.33
C HIS A 550 5.35 -18.25 0.19
N GLN A 551 5.62 -17.15 0.89
CA GLN A 551 5.41 -17.09 2.33
C GLN A 551 3.90 -16.97 2.62
N CYS A 552 3.37 -17.98 3.30
CA CYS A 552 1.94 -18.10 3.62
C CYS A 552 1.74 -18.26 5.12
N ALA A 553 2.35 -19.30 5.71
CA ALA A 553 2.34 -19.49 7.15
C ALA A 553 3.47 -18.76 7.86
N THR A 554 3.19 -18.38 9.10
CA THR A 554 4.12 -17.77 10.04
C THR A 554 3.70 -18.16 11.44
N ILE A 555 4.67 -18.55 12.26
CA ILE A 555 4.50 -18.75 13.69
C ILE A 555 5.48 -17.82 14.39
N GLN A 556 5.00 -16.93 15.25
CA GLN A 556 5.76 -15.77 15.72
C GLN A 556 5.50 -15.51 17.20
N LEU A 557 6.56 -15.20 17.95
CA LEU A 557 6.46 -14.78 19.34
C LEU A 557 6.28 -13.27 19.47
N ASP A 558 5.48 -12.85 20.44
CA ASP A 558 5.35 -11.45 20.86
C ASP A 558 5.39 -11.33 22.39
N PHE A 559 6.38 -10.55 22.86
CA PHE A 559 6.58 -10.19 24.26
C PHE A 559 6.14 -8.74 24.57
N GLN A 560 5.83 -7.94 23.56
CA GLN A 560 5.49 -6.51 23.63
C GLN A 560 3.98 -6.25 23.72
N LEU A 561 3.14 -6.95 22.95
CA LEU A 561 1.68 -6.82 23.06
C LEU A 561 1.16 -7.09 24.50
N PRO A 562 1.61 -8.14 25.21
CA PRO A 562 1.26 -8.35 26.62
C PRO A 562 1.62 -7.18 27.53
N ILE A 563 2.73 -6.49 27.27
CA ILE A 563 3.15 -5.30 28.03
C ILE A 563 2.25 -4.11 27.69
N ARG A 564 2.04 -3.83 26.39
CA ARG A 564 1.22 -2.70 25.91
C ARG A 564 -0.23 -2.77 26.39
N PHE A 565 -0.82 -3.97 26.42
CA PHE A 565 -2.19 -4.20 26.91
C PHE A 565 -2.26 -4.53 28.42
N ASN A 566 -1.14 -4.50 29.13
CA ASN A 566 -1.00 -4.87 30.54
C ASN A 566 -1.66 -6.22 30.89
N LEU A 567 -1.49 -7.21 30.02
CA LEU A 567 -2.06 -8.55 30.19
C LEU A 567 -1.35 -9.25 31.35
N THR A 568 -2.13 -9.77 32.30
CA THR A 568 -1.62 -10.49 33.46
C THR A 568 -2.46 -11.72 33.76
N PHE A 569 -1.83 -12.72 34.38
CA PHE A 569 -2.50 -13.89 34.95
C PHE A 569 -1.95 -14.15 36.37
N VAL A 570 -2.75 -14.81 37.19
CA VAL A 570 -2.38 -15.21 38.56
C VAL A 570 -1.48 -16.44 38.49
N GLY A 571 -0.26 -16.31 39.02
CA GLY A 571 0.75 -17.37 39.10
C GLY A 571 0.39 -18.53 40.03
N LYS A 572 1.29 -19.51 40.15
CA LYS A 572 1.10 -20.71 40.98
C LYS A 572 0.92 -20.35 42.46
N ASP A 573 1.59 -19.29 42.90
CA ASP A 573 1.73 -18.85 44.29
C ASP A 573 0.66 -17.83 44.74
N GLY A 574 -0.34 -17.55 43.89
CA GLY A 574 -1.56 -16.81 44.27
C GLY A 574 -1.46 -15.28 44.23
N ASP A 575 -0.36 -14.69 44.71
CA ASP A 575 -0.18 -13.22 44.74
C ASP A 575 0.56 -12.66 43.50
N ASP A 576 1.41 -13.47 42.85
CA ASP A 576 2.21 -13.02 41.72
C ASP A 576 1.41 -12.87 40.42
N LYS A 577 1.33 -11.64 39.92
CA LYS A 577 0.78 -11.31 38.59
C LYS A 577 1.85 -11.44 37.51
N ALA A 578 1.96 -12.63 36.93
CA ALA A 578 2.82 -12.91 35.79
C ALA A 578 2.20 -12.40 34.47
N ARG A 579 3.03 -12.20 33.44
CA ARG A 579 2.58 -11.81 32.08
C ARG A 579 2.62 -13.01 31.13
N PRO A 580 1.59 -13.20 30.28
CA PRO A 580 1.62 -14.24 29.25
C PRO A 580 2.55 -13.84 28.10
N VAL A 581 2.97 -14.84 27.32
CA VAL A 581 3.57 -14.67 25.99
C VAL A 581 2.50 -14.97 24.95
N ILE A 582 2.52 -14.26 23.82
CA ILE A 582 1.62 -14.54 22.69
C ILE A 582 2.40 -15.25 21.60
N ILE A 583 1.87 -16.39 21.14
CA ILE A 583 2.26 -17.01 19.87
C ILE A 583 1.18 -16.62 18.84
N HIS A 584 1.57 -15.82 17.86
CA HIS A 584 0.79 -15.51 16.66
C HIS A 584 0.99 -16.65 15.65
N ARG A 585 -0.08 -17.25 15.13
CA ARG A 585 0.05 -18.33 14.15
C ARG A 585 -1.04 -18.33 13.08
N ALA A 586 -0.59 -18.27 11.82
CA ALA A 586 -1.41 -18.51 10.64
C ALA A 586 -0.77 -19.66 9.84
N ILE A 587 -1.58 -20.61 9.37
CA ILE A 587 -1.15 -21.84 8.69
C ILE A 587 -1.51 -21.78 7.20
N LEU A 588 -2.69 -21.26 6.88
CA LEU A 588 -3.06 -20.94 5.50
C LEU A 588 -2.50 -19.57 5.07
N GLY A 589 -2.35 -18.64 6.03
CA GLY A 589 -2.18 -17.23 5.70
C GLY A 589 -3.52 -16.64 5.26
N SER A 590 -3.53 -15.71 4.31
CA SER A 590 -4.81 -15.24 3.76
C SER A 590 -5.47 -16.32 2.89
N VAL A 591 -6.77 -16.53 3.10
CA VAL A 591 -7.59 -17.48 2.35
C VAL A 591 -7.57 -17.16 0.86
N GLU A 592 -7.58 -15.88 0.50
CA GLU A 592 -7.47 -15.39 -0.87
C GLU A 592 -6.14 -15.83 -1.53
N ARG A 593 -5.01 -15.65 -0.83
CA ARG A 593 -3.69 -16.06 -1.34
C ARG A 593 -3.59 -17.58 -1.44
N MET A 594 -4.09 -18.30 -0.44
CA MET A 594 -4.12 -19.76 -0.44
C MET A 594 -4.95 -20.30 -1.62
N ILE A 595 -6.13 -19.73 -1.89
CA ILE A 595 -6.94 -20.09 -3.07
C ILE A 595 -6.19 -19.80 -4.38
N ALA A 596 -5.49 -18.66 -4.50
CA ALA A 596 -4.65 -18.40 -5.67
C ALA A 596 -3.57 -19.47 -5.87
N ILE A 597 -2.81 -19.79 -4.82
CA ILE A 597 -1.73 -20.78 -4.88
C ILE A 597 -2.29 -22.17 -5.20
N LEU A 598 -3.41 -22.57 -4.60
CA LEU A 598 -4.09 -23.84 -4.91
C LEU A 598 -4.61 -23.89 -6.36
N THR A 599 -5.13 -22.77 -6.87
CA THR A 599 -5.60 -22.66 -8.27
C THR A 599 -4.44 -22.87 -9.25
N GLU A 600 -3.29 -22.23 -9.01
CA GLU A 600 -2.07 -22.43 -9.81
C GLU A 600 -1.51 -23.84 -9.63
N ASN A 601 -1.47 -24.36 -8.40
CA ASN A 601 -0.91 -25.67 -8.07
C ASN A 601 -1.65 -26.84 -8.73
N TYR A 602 -2.98 -26.78 -8.78
CA TYR A 602 -3.80 -27.76 -9.49
C TYR A 602 -4.06 -27.41 -10.96
N ALA A 603 -3.56 -26.27 -11.46
CA ALA A 603 -3.89 -25.72 -12.78
C ALA A 603 -5.41 -25.69 -13.07
N GLY A 604 -6.22 -25.40 -12.03
CA GLY A 604 -7.69 -25.45 -12.07
C GLY A 604 -8.33 -26.84 -12.02
N LYS A 605 -7.55 -27.94 -12.04
CA LYS A 605 -8.04 -29.33 -11.85
C LYS A 605 -8.21 -29.67 -10.36
N TRP A 606 -9.16 -29.02 -9.70
CA TRP A 606 -9.43 -29.21 -8.26
C TRP A 606 -9.65 -30.69 -7.87
N PRO A 607 -9.09 -31.17 -6.74
CA PRO A 607 -9.46 -32.46 -6.15
C PRO A 607 -10.95 -32.53 -5.84
N LEU A 608 -11.55 -33.73 -5.86
CA LEU A 608 -13.00 -33.92 -5.65
C LEU A 608 -13.51 -33.17 -4.41
N TRP A 609 -12.85 -33.33 -3.27
CA TRP A 609 -13.30 -32.75 -1.99
C TRP A 609 -13.27 -31.22 -1.92
N LEU A 610 -12.47 -30.56 -2.78
CA LEU A 610 -12.28 -29.10 -2.84
C LEU A 610 -12.97 -28.47 -4.06
N SER A 611 -13.36 -29.26 -5.05
CA SER A 611 -13.92 -28.80 -6.30
C SER A 611 -15.32 -28.18 -6.12
N PRO A 612 -15.59 -27.00 -6.72
CA PRO A 612 -16.96 -26.45 -6.80
C PRO A 612 -17.83 -27.18 -7.84
N ARG A 613 -17.26 -28.13 -8.59
CA ARG A 613 -17.90 -28.86 -9.70
C ARG A 613 -17.58 -30.35 -9.57
N GLN A 614 -18.28 -31.03 -8.67
CA GLN A 614 -17.96 -32.42 -8.35
C GLN A 614 -18.60 -33.38 -9.34
N VAL A 615 -19.89 -33.20 -9.64
CA VAL A 615 -20.67 -34.16 -10.44
C VAL A 615 -21.54 -33.44 -11.48
N MET A 616 -21.51 -33.90 -12.73
CA MET A 616 -22.41 -33.44 -13.79
C MET A 616 -23.24 -34.60 -14.34
N PHE A 617 -24.57 -34.52 -14.20
CA PHE A 617 -25.51 -35.46 -14.81
C PHE A 617 -25.83 -35.07 -16.26
N VAL A 618 -25.71 -36.01 -17.18
CA VAL A 618 -25.95 -35.78 -18.62
C VAL A 618 -26.99 -36.79 -19.14
N PRO A 619 -28.27 -36.40 -19.29
CA PRO A 619 -29.27 -37.25 -19.92
C PRO A 619 -29.01 -37.43 -21.41
N VAL A 620 -29.16 -38.67 -21.90
CA VAL A 620 -29.01 -39.03 -23.32
C VAL A 620 -30.18 -38.51 -24.17
N ASN A 621 -31.38 -38.45 -23.59
CA ASN A 621 -32.62 -38.04 -24.25
C ASN A 621 -33.52 -37.25 -23.27
N PRO A 622 -34.53 -36.49 -23.75
CA PRO A 622 -35.42 -35.72 -22.89
C PRO A 622 -36.21 -36.56 -21.87
N THR A 623 -36.54 -37.81 -22.22
CA THR A 623 -37.25 -38.76 -21.35
C THR A 623 -36.44 -39.22 -20.13
N CYS A 624 -35.12 -38.95 -20.10
CA CYS A 624 -34.26 -39.19 -18.94
C CYS A 624 -33.97 -37.92 -18.09
N GLU A 625 -34.45 -36.73 -18.49
CA GLU A 625 -34.19 -35.49 -17.75
C GLU A 625 -34.74 -35.50 -16.31
N GLU A 626 -35.92 -36.07 -16.11
CA GLU A 626 -36.53 -36.17 -14.78
C GLU A 626 -35.74 -37.12 -13.86
N TYR A 627 -35.19 -38.21 -14.41
CA TYR A 627 -34.27 -39.09 -13.71
C TYR A 627 -32.96 -38.36 -13.36
N ALA A 628 -32.37 -37.63 -14.32
CA ALA A 628 -31.16 -36.83 -14.09
C ALA A 628 -31.37 -35.78 -12.98
N LYS A 629 -32.50 -35.06 -12.96
CA LYS A 629 -32.87 -34.13 -11.89
C LYS A 629 -32.99 -34.83 -10.53
N ARG A 630 -33.63 -36.00 -10.49
CA ARG A 630 -33.80 -36.79 -9.25
C ARG A 630 -32.45 -37.25 -8.68
N MET A 631 -31.55 -37.75 -9.53
CA MET A 631 -30.21 -38.20 -9.10
C MET A 631 -29.32 -37.02 -8.70
N CYS A 632 -29.39 -35.91 -9.43
CA CYS A 632 -28.73 -34.66 -9.04
C CYS A 632 -29.16 -34.20 -7.64
N LYS A 633 -30.48 -34.14 -7.37
CA LYS A 633 -31.02 -33.81 -6.04
C LYS A 633 -30.52 -34.76 -4.95
N GLN A 634 -30.50 -36.07 -5.20
CA GLN A 634 -30.00 -37.07 -4.26
C GLN A 634 -28.51 -36.85 -3.92
N PHE A 635 -27.69 -36.44 -4.89
CA PHE A 635 -26.27 -36.14 -4.67
C PHE A 635 -26.09 -34.82 -3.88
N VAL A 636 -26.91 -33.80 -4.16
CA VAL A 636 -26.93 -32.55 -3.37
C VAL A 636 -27.37 -32.81 -1.92
N GLU A 637 -28.37 -33.67 -1.70
CA GLU A 637 -28.82 -34.09 -0.36
C GLU A 637 -27.75 -34.88 0.40
N ALA A 638 -26.89 -35.62 -0.32
CA ALA A 638 -25.67 -36.25 0.22
C ALA A 638 -24.48 -35.27 0.35
N GLY A 639 -24.67 -33.98 0.09
CA GLY A 639 -23.67 -32.93 0.27
C GLY A 639 -22.64 -32.80 -0.86
N PHE A 640 -22.96 -33.21 -2.08
CA PHE A 640 -22.13 -32.98 -3.26
C PHE A 640 -22.58 -31.75 -4.07
N MET A 641 -21.63 -31.06 -4.69
CA MET A 641 -21.89 -30.06 -5.72
C MET A 641 -22.18 -30.78 -7.04
N ALA A 642 -23.46 -31.05 -7.27
CA ALA A 642 -23.96 -31.74 -8.46
C ALA A 642 -24.86 -30.83 -9.31
N ASP A 643 -24.69 -30.92 -10.63
CA ASP A 643 -25.46 -30.20 -11.65
C ASP A 643 -26.03 -31.18 -12.70
N ALA A 644 -26.96 -30.72 -13.53
CA ALA A 644 -27.52 -31.51 -14.64
C ALA A 644 -27.61 -30.69 -15.94
N ASP A 645 -27.03 -31.19 -17.04
CA ASP A 645 -27.06 -30.55 -18.36
C ASP A 645 -28.33 -30.95 -19.12
N LEU A 646 -29.36 -30.12 -18.99
CA LEU A 646 -30.69 -30.31 -19.59
C LEU A 646 -30.85 -29.58 -20.93
N ASP A 647 -29.77 -29.08 -21.55
CA ASP A 647 -29.87 -28.30 -22.80
C ASP A 647 -30.24 -29.20 -23.98
N SER A 648 -31.51 -29.19 -24.39
CA SER A 648 -32.00 -30.00 -25.51
C SER A 648 -31.45 -29.57 -26.88
N SER A 649 -30.78 -28.41 -26.98
CA SER A 649 -30.09 -27.95 -28.20
C SER A 649 -28.69 -28.55 -28.38
N CYS A 650 -28.14 -29.20 -27.35
CA CYS A 650 -26.80 -29.77 -27.36
C CYS A 650 -26.79 -31.31 -27.49
N LEU A 651 -26.07 -31.82 -28.49
CA LEU A 651 -25.80 -33.26 -28.64
C LEU A 651 -25.03 -33.81 -27.43
N LEU A 652 -25.28 -35.07 -27.05
CA LEU A 652 -24.65 -35.75 -25.91
C LEU A 652 -23.12 -35.56 -25.83
N ASN A 653 -22.40 -35.79 -26.92
CA ASN A 653 -20.93 -35.62 -26.96
C ASN A 653 -20.48 -34.16 -26.74
N LYS A 654 -21.32 -33.18 -27.10
CA LYS A 654 -21.07 -31.75 -26.82
C LYS A 654 -21.29 -31.45 -25.34
N LYS A 655 -22.35 -32.00 -24.72
CA LYS A 655 -22.59 -31.88 -23.27
C LYS A 655 -21.44 -32.46 -22.44
N ILE A 656 -21.03 -33.69 -22.75
CA ILE A 656 -19.87 -34.34 -22.11
C ILE A 656 -18.62 -33.46 -22.26
N ARG A 657 -18.31 -33.01 -23.49
CA ARG A 657 -17.17 -32.12 -23.74
C ARG A 657 -17.26 -30.78 -22.97
N ASN A 658 -18.45 -30.19 -22.86
CA ASN A 658 -18.66 -28.97 -22.08
C ASN A 658 -18.37 -29.23 -20.59
N ALA A 659 -18.83 -30.34 -20.03
CA ALA A 659 -18.57 -30.74 -18.65
C ALA A 659 -17.08 -31.00 -18.39
N GLN A 660 -16.37 -31.63 -19.33
CA GLN A 660 -14.91 -31.80 -19.26
C GLN A 660 -14.18 -30.45 -19.30
N LEU A 661 -14.54 -29.55 -20.23
CA LEU A 661 -13.95 -28.21 -20.31
C LEU A 661 -14.24 -27.39 -19.04
N ALA A 662 -15.41 -27.57 -18.44
CA ALA A 662 -15.81 -27.00 -17.16
C ALA A 662 -15.12 -27.64 -15.93
N GLN A 663 -14.30 -28.68 -16.12
CA GLN A 663 -13.54 -29.42 -15.10
C GLN A 663 -14.38 -30.14 -14.02
N TYR A 664 -15.56 -30.64 -14.37
CA TYR A 664 -16.32 -31.52 -13.46
C TYR A 664 -15.56 -32.81 -13.18
N ASN A 665 -15.31 -33.14 -11.91
CA ASN A 665 -14.54 -34.34 -11.53
C ASN A 665 -15.13 -35.61 -12.16
N PHE A 666 -16.45 -35.80 -12.01
CA PHE A 666 -17.21 -36.91 -12.56
C PHE A 666 -18.37 -36.44 -13.44
N ILE A 667 -18.57 -37.15 -14.56
CA ILE A 667 -19.64 -36.93 -15.53
C ILE A 667 -20.46 -38.22 -15.58
N LEU A 668 -21.72 -38.14 -15.15
CA LEU A 668 -22.64 -39.27 -15.00
C LEU A 668 -23.67 -39.24 -16.13
N VAL A 669 -23.49 -40.09 -17.13
CA VAL A 669 -24.40 -40.18 -18.28
C VAL A 669 -25.58 -41.11 -17.93
N VAL A 670 -26.80 -40.69 -18.27
CA VAL A 670 -28.03 -41.46 -17.97
C VAL A 670 -28.93 -41.60 -19.21
N GLY A 671 -29.17 -42.83 -19.64
CA GLY A 671 -30.15 -43.18 -20.66
C GLY A 671 -31.28 -44.06 -20.09
N GLU A 672 -32.13 -44.59 -20.99
CA GLU A 672 -33.27 -45.42 -20.56
C GLU A 672 -32.83 -46.70 -19.83
N LYS A 673 -31.67 -47.27 -20.21
CA LYS A 673 -31.12 -48.45 -19.54
C LYS A 673 -30.80 -48.11 -18.08
N GLU A 674 -30.04 -47.05 -17.86
CA GLU A 674 -29.61 -46.58 -16.54
C GLU A 674 -30.81 -46.16 -15.66
N LYS A 675 -31.84 -45.57 -16.27
CA LYS A 675 -33.10 -45.23 -15.62
C LYS A 675 -33.90 -46.46 -15.17
N LEU A 676 -33.86 -47.55 -15.93
CA LEU A 676 -34.52 -48.82 -15.58
C LEU A 676 -33.76 -49.60 -14.49
N THR A 677 -32.43 -49.59 -14.51
CA THR A 677 -31.58 -50.29 -13.53
C THR A 677 -31.23 -49.46 -12.29
N ASN A 678 -31.67 -48.19 -12.23
CA ASN A 678 -31.31 -47.21 -11.22
C ASN A 678 -29.78 -47.08 -11.04
N SER A 679 -29.10 -46.96 -12.19
CA SER A 679 -27.65 -46.87 -12.35
C SER A 679 -27.24 -45.55 -13.03
N VAL A 680 -25.94 -45.38 -13.27
CA VAL A 680 -25.34 -44.29 -14.06
C VAL A 680 -24.13 -44.82 -14.84
N ASN A 681 -23.85 -44.26 -16.02
CA ASN A 681 -22.59 -44.50 -16.72
C ASN A 681 -21.53 -43.48 -16.27
N VAL A 682 -20.52 -43.94 -15.54
CA VAL A 682 -19.52 -43.06 -14.89
C VAL A 682 -18.35 -42.74 -15.81
N ARG A 683 -17.99 -41.47 -15.89
CA ARG A 683 -16.80 -40.96 -16.59
C ARG A 683 -16.07 -39.93 -15.74
N THR A 684 -14.76 -39.83 -15.91
CA THR A 684 -13.94 -38.77 -15.28
C THR A 684 -13.78 -37.56 -16.21
N ARG A 685 -13.30 -36.42 -15.68
CA ARG A 685 -12.92 -35.24 -16.51
C ARG A 685 -11.98 -35.56 -17.66
N ASP A 686 -11.09 -36.53 -17.50
CA ASP A 686 -10.13 -36.95 -18.52
C ASP A 686 -10.69 -38.05 -19.46
N ASN A 687 -12.02 -38.25 -19.46
CA ASN A 687 -12.79 -39.19 -20.29
C ASN A 687 -12.46 -40.68 -20.07
N LYS A 688 -11.88 -41.05 -18.91
CA LYS A 688 -11.79 -42.45 -18.49
C LYS A 688 -13.21 -42.93 -18.18
N VAL A 689 -13.66 -43.99 -18.84
CA VAL A 689 -15.01 -44.55 -18.68
C VAL A 689 -14.94 -45.74 -17.73
N HIS A 690 -15.66 -45.69 -16.61
CA HIS A 690 -15.69 -46.75 -15.60
C HIS A 690 -16.89 -47.70 -15.76
N GLY A 691 -17.77 -47.42 -16.74
CA GLY A 691 -18.91 -48.27 -17.09
C GLY A 691 -20.20 -47.90 -16.35
N GLU A 692 -21.16 -48.81 -16.37
CA GLU A 692 -22.43 -48.68 -15.65
C GLU A 692 -22.27 -49.17 -14.20
N LEU A 693 -22.60 -48.31 -13.23
CA LEU A 693 -22.56 -48.62 -11.80
C LEU A 693 -23.86 -48.18 -11.11
N SER A 694 -24.26 -48.86 -10.04
CA SER A 694 -25.47 -48.48 -9.30
C SER A 694 -25.32 -47.10 -8.66
N VAL A 695 -26.39 -46.31 -8.61
CA VAL A 695 -26.37 -44.95 -8.01
C VAL A 695 -25.86 -44.99 -6.57
N SER A 696 -26.27 -46.00 -5.79
CA SER A 696 -25.84 -46.24 -4.42
C SER A 696 -24.33 -46.52 -4.30
N GLU A 697 -23.76 -47.29 -5.23
CA GLU A 697 -22.33 -47.61 -5.22
C GLU A 697 -21.48 -46.40 -5.59
N VAL A 698 -21.87 -45.66 -6.63
CA VAL A 698 -21.18 -44.43 -7.03
C VAL A 698 -21.18 -43.42 -5.90
N LEU A 699 -22.33 -43.23 -5.24
CA LEU A 699 -22.44 -42.32 -4.10
C LEU A 699 -21.55 -42.76 -2.93
N ALA A 700 -21.52 -44.06 -2.59
CA ALA A 700 -20.64 -44.58 -1.55
C ALA A 700 -19.14 -44.39 -1.87
N ARG A 701 -18.71 -44.69 -3.10
CA ARG A 701 -17.31 -44.48 -3.55
C ARG A 701 -16.92 -43.02 -3.49
N LEU A 702 -17.75 -42.11 -4.00
CA LEU A 702 -17.47 -40.68 -3.98
C LEU A 702 -17.45 -40.10 -2.56
N THR A 703 -18.28 -40.60 -1.65
CA THR A 703 -18.26 -40.21 -0.24
C THR A 703 -16.95 -40.61 0.41
N LEU A 704 -16.49 -41.85 0.22
CA LEU A 704 -15.19 -42.32 0.73
C LEU A 704 -14.02 -41.48 0.17
N LEU A 705 -14.02 -41.17 -1.13
CA LEU A 705 -13.00 -40.34 -1.78
C LEU A 705 -13.01 -38.88 -1.28
N LYS A 706 -14.19 -38.35 -0.95
CA LYS A 706 -14.36 -37.01 -0.38
C LYS A 706 -13.90 -36.95 1.09
N GLU A 707 -14.30 -37.93 1.90
CA GLU A 707 -13.97 -38.01 3.34
C GLU A 707 -12.47 -38.26 3.58
N SER A 708 -11.87 -39.15 2.78
CA SER A 708 -10.41 -39.38 2.77
C SER A 708 -9.61 -38.20 2.19
N ARG A 709 -10.28 -37.15 1.69
CA ARG A 709 -9.68 -35.98 1.02
C ARG A 709 -8.73 -36.38 -0.12
N CYS A 710 -9.10 -37.43 -0.87
CA CYS A 710 -8.25 -37.98 -1.91
C CYS A 710 -7.90 -36.91 -2.97
N ARG A 711 -6.60 -36.77 -3.23
CA ARG A 711 -6.06 -35.79 -4.19
C ARG A 711 -6.35 -36.20 -5.66
N ASN A 712 -6.30 -37.50 -5.94
CA ASN A 712 -6.41 -38.09 -7.28
C ASN A 712 -7.69 -38.93 -7.41
N ALA A 713 -8.83 -38.39 -6.97
CA ALA A 713 -10.09 -39.13 -6.89
C ALA A 713 -10.53 -39.78 -8.21
N GLU A 714 -10.19 -39.20 -9.37
CA GLU A 714 -10.49 -39.77 -10.69
C GLU A 714 -9.60 -40.97 -11.10
N GLU A 715 -8.43 -41.12 -10.48
CA GLU A 715 -7.51 -42.23 -10.74
C GLU A 715 -7.91 -43.46 -9.93
N GLU A 716 -8.28 -43.22 -8.65
CA GLU A 716 -8.63 -44.20 -7.60
C GLU A 716 -10.08 -44.73 -7.63
N PHE A 717 -10.95 -44.19 -8.51
CA PHE A 717 -12.39 -44.54 -8.58
C PHE A 717 -12.69 -45.91 -9.23
#